data_AF-A0A4R3LTV5-F1
#
_entry.id   AF-A0A4R3LTV5-F1
#
_cell.length_a   1.000
_cell.length_b   1.000
_cell.length_c   1.000
_cell.angle_alpha   90.00
_cell.angle_beta   90.00
_cell.angle_gamma   90.00
#
_symmetry.space_group_name_H-M   'P 1'
#
loop_
_entity.id
_entity.type
_entity.pdbx_description
1 polymer ?
#
loop_
_entity_poly.entity_id
_entity_poly.type
_entity_poly.pdbx_seq_one_letter_code
_entity_poly.pdbx_strand_id
1 'polypeptide(L)'
;MHGRQQDSGMERRLKSGRVTGILLYLGAGAGDDLDSYLAGANARRIVLVEANPVLASALAARFSGDPRVTVIEAAVAVEARPSVLCVFNVAAMSSLKPPTGLFAIFPGLAVRREIPVETLPLRRLISELQVAPDEVNALVIDTPGMEGDLVHDLLETGQTFLFSEIILHCGRAPLFEGGVAGEEILGAFTSSGYDVELVDETDPDIPVWCVRGGRGLLEARRLKEEVAALRSSLALQTIQQEQLGESLVRAELEREALACRLAERESELSVANEVGADAQSRLLALEAALKGVEEEGEERLRALHAARDERAALRAALDAANAARAAAESGLEEARRSAEAGTALAADRIEALEGDLEVRANALSAAEAREKGLRAQLDEQVLLATRLADEARAHVAAELAAAQVAAETRYLEARQIAEAESTSLRQQIQALKQECDAGNAALFAAEERVRGLSAELEEQTALAARLAVERQAEASAAEAARATLEARLVEVCETADAKVTQLQQTVQARQSELARALAALDAAAVREKDLQAAAAAQAEDARQRAAAEGAQAAQKIAALETDLASIRSALSETEGRATETKAALDAQLADNARLTQERNAATAQAEAVRAGLEAQLAEARQRAAAEGAQAAQKISALETDLASIRSALSEAEGRATEAKAALDAQVAHNARLTQERNAATAQAEAVRAGLEAQLAEARQRAAAESAQAAQKISALEAGLAGAKSSLAAAETREKELKADAEAKAAAHTQQLAAMDGELKAAKSDNALALRLHAMREADLRDLQSRYAHLLEAKEKQEMLLRRLTQRLTVAAQYMYQIEADPTQGTFRNAIPSETREGEDAVVPRKRVGRKGKFRGALADKTAKRR
;
A
#
# COMPACT_ATOMS: atom_id res chain seq x y z
N MET A 1 -56.94 -13.92 34.20
CA MET A 1 -56.66 -12.78 35.12
C MET A 1 -55.57 -11.92 34.50
N HIS A 2 -55.60 -10.60 34.69
CA HIS A 2 -54.51 -9.73 34.22
C HIS A 2 -53.29 -9.86 35.14
N GLY A 3 -52.32 -10.67 34.75
CA GLY A 3 -50.96 -10.61 35.30
C GLY A 3 -50.22 -9.46 34.61
N ARG A 4 -49.64 -8.54 35.38
CA ARG A 4 -48.84 -7.44 34.82
C ARG A 4 -47.56 -8.07 34.26
N GLN A 5 -47.36 -8.03 32.94
CA GLN A 5 -46.01 -8.08 32.39
C GLN A 5 -45.29 -6.87 32.96
N GLN A 6 -44.34 -7.10 33.86
CA GLN A 6 -43.35 -6.10 34.19
C GLN A 6 -42.41 -6.07 32.97
N ASP A 7 -42.46 -5.00 32.16
CA ASP A 7 -41.40 -4.75 31.17
C ASP A 7 -40.06 -4.94 31.89
N SER A 8 -39.20 -5.86 31.45
CA SER A 8 -37.89 -6.02 32.06
C SER A 8 -37.11 -4.71 31.96
N GLY A 9 -36.12 -4.52 32.84
CA GLY A 9 -35.24 -3.35 32.76
C GLY A 9 -34.51 -3.31 31.41
N MET A 10 -34.24 -4.48 30.85
CA MET A 10 -33.65 -4.72 29.55
C MET A 10 -34.57 -4.31 28.39
N GLU A 11 -35.84 -4.75 28.37
CA GLU A 11 -36.81 -4.35 27.34
C GLU A 11 -36.98 -2.83 27.27
N ARG A 12 -37.19 -2.16 28.42
CA ARG A 12 -37.34 -0.69 28.47
C ARG A 12 -36.09 0.07 28.00
N ARG A 13 -34.90 -0.54 28.13
CA ARG A 13 -33.63 0.05 27.72
C ARG A 13 -33.34 -0.17 26.25
N LEU A 14 -33.58 -1.36 25.71
CA LEU A 14 -33.50 -1.61 24.28
C LEU A 14 -34.50 -0.71 23.54
N LYS A 15 -35.76 -0.61 24.03
CA LYS A 15 -36.81 0.33 23.56
C LYS A 15 -36.42 1.82 23.55
N SER A 16 -35.22 2.21 24.01
CA SER A 16 -34.76 3.61 24.02
C SER A 16 -34.10 4.11 22.73
N GLY A 17 -33.96 3.28 21.68
CA GLY A 17 -33.52 3.73 20.35
C GLY A 17 -32.04 4.14 20.26
N ARG A 18 -31.22 3.82 21.27
CA ARG A 18 -29.84 4.32 21.40
C ARG A 18 -28.85 3.75 20.39
N VAL A 19 -28.97 2.47 20.07
CA VAL A 19 -28.12 1.82 19.06
C VAL A 19 -28.52 2.35 17.68
N THR A 20 -27.58 3.00 16.98
CA THR A 20 -27.80 3.64 15.67
C THR A 20 -26.96 3.02 14.56
N GLY A 21 -25.79 2.47 14.90
CA GLY A 21 -24.89 1.82 13.95
C GLY A 21 -25.23 0.35 13.78
N ILE A 22 -24.33 -0.52 14.25
CA ILE A 22 -24.44 -1.97 14.15
C ILE A 22 -24.88 -2.58 15.50
N LEU A 23 -25.88 -3.46 15.44
CA LEU A 23 -26.14 -4.46 16.48
C LEU A 23 -25.52 -5.80 16.02
N LEU A 24 -24.48 -6.26 16.70
CA LEU A 24 -23.87 -7.57 16.46
C LEU A 24 -24.30 -8.54 17.57
N TYR A 25 -25.02 -9.60 17.22
CA TYR A 25 -25.47 -10.65 18.15
C TYR A 25 -24.69 -11.93 17.85
N LEU A 26 -23.92 -12.42 18.81
CA LEU A 26 -23.20 -13.70 18.75
C LEU A 26 -24.01 -14.78 19.50
N GLY A 27 -24.33 -15.88 18.83
CA GLY A 27 -25.14 -16.98 19.37
C GLY A 27 -26.63 -16.67 19.41
N ALA A 28 -27.19 -16.17 18.31
CA ALA A 28 -28.58 -15.70 18.25
C ALA A 28 -29.66 -16.80 18.46
N GLY A 29 -29.30 -18.08 18.49
CA GLY A 29 -30.18 -19.18 18.84
C GLY A 29 -31.43 -19.26 17.95
N ALA A 30 -32.60 -19.44 18.56
CA ALA A 30 -33.89 -19.34 17.85
C ALA A 30 -34.37 -17.88 17.65
N GLY A 31 -33.70 -16.92 18.29
CA GLY A 31 -34.11 -15.52 18.34
C GLY A 31 -35.40 -15.27 19.13
N ASP A 32 -35.65 -16.02 20.20
CA ASP A 32 -36.86 -15.88 21.02
C ASP A 32 -36.91 -14.55 21.78
N ASP A 33 -35.74 -14.02 22.16
CA ASP A 33 -35.52 -12.72 22.79
C ASP A 33 -35.28 -11.59 21.77
N LEU A 34 -34.93 -11.95 20.53
CA LEU A 34 -34.52 -11.01 19.47
C LEU A 34 -35.55 -9.92 19.20
N ASP A 35 -36.84 -10.22 19.32
CA ASP A 35 -37.91 -9.23 19.12
C ASP A 35 -37.79 -8.06 20.12
N SER A 36 -37.28 -8.29 21.34
CA SER A 36 -37.00 -7.24 22.34
C SER A 36 -35.83 -6.35 21.97
N TYR A 37 -34.82 -6.90 21.28
CA TYR A 37 -33.72 -6.12 20.71
C TYR A 37 -34.17 -5.35 19.46
N LEU A 38 -34.92 -5.99 18.55
CA LEU A 38 -35.41 -5.41 17.30
C LEU A 38 -36.48 -4.33 17.48
N ALA A 39 -37.37 -4.48 18.46
CA ALA A 39 -38.40 -3.49 18.77
C ALA A 39 -37.85 -2.19 19.37
N GLY A 40 -36.57 -2.19 19.75
CA GLY A 40 -35.93 -1.07 20.42
C GLY A 40 -34.69 -0.49 19.73
N ALA A 41 -33.89 -1.31 19.05
CA ALA A 41 -32.72 -0.83 18.34
C ALA A 41 -33.12 -0.05 17.07
N ASN A 42 -32.67 1.20 16.96
CA ASN A 42 -32.70 1.96 15.72
C ASN A 42 -31.45 1.67 14.87
N ALA A 43 -30.92 0.44 14.97
CA ALA A 43 -29.69 0.03 14.34
C ALA A 43 -29.87 0.03 12.81
N ARG A 44 -28.91 0.66 12.12
CA ARG A 44 -28.84 0.69 10.67
C ARG A 44 -28.56 -0.69 10.08
N ARG A 45 -27.79 -1.52 10.79
CA ARG A 45 -27.46 -2.90 10.42
C ARG A 45 -27.51 -3.81 11.63
N ILE A 46 -28.00 -5.03 11.43
CA ILE A 46 -28.17 -6.03 12.46
C ILE A 46 -27.54 -7.31 11.94
N VAL A 47 -26.58 -7.86 12.68
CA VAL A 47 -25.82 -9.04 12.28
C VAL A 47 -26.01 -10.11 13.34
N LEU A 48 -26.64 -11.21 12.94
CA LEU A 48 -26.90 -12.36 13.79
C LEU A 48 -25.92 -13.45 13.40
N VAL A 49 -25.15 -13.95 14.36
CA VAL A 49 -24.22 -15.06 14.14
C VAL A 49 -24.73 -16.25 14.92
N GLU A 50 -24.90 -17.39 14.24
CA GLU A 50 -25.44 -18.60 14.85
C GLU A 50 -24.64 -19.82 14.39
N ALA A 51 -24.22 -20.64 15.36
CA ALA A 51 -23.35 -21.79 15.13
C ALA A 51 -24.11 -23.01 14.61
N ASN A 52 -25.38 -23.19 14.99
CA ASN A 52 -26.20 -24.32 14.58
C ASN A 52 -26.84 -24.06 13.21
N PRO A 53 -26.49 -24.81 12.14
CA PRO A 53 -27.02 -24.58 10.78
C PRO A 53 -28.54 -24.58 10.69
N VAL A 54 -29.22 -25.37 11.54
CA VAL A 54 -30.69 -25.46 11.55
C VAL A 54 -31.31 -24.18 12.10
N LEU A 55 -30.70 -23.59 13.14
CA LEU A 55 -31.16 -22.34 13.74
C LEU A 55 -30.78 -21.13 12.88
N ALA A 56 -29.55 -21.09 12.34
CA ALA A 56 -29.11 -20.08 11.39
C ALA A 56 -30.03 -20.02 10.16
N SER A 57 -30.38 -21.17 9.58
CA SER A 57 -31.34 -21.25 8.46
C SER A 57 -32.75 -20.77 8.85
N ALA A 58 -33.23 -21.10 10.06
CA ALA A 58 -34.52 -20.64 10.56
C ALA A 58 -34.55 -19.12 10.82
N LEU A 59 -33.49 -18.55 11.38
CA LEU A 59 -33.31 -17.10 11.55
C LEU A 59 -33.27 -16.38 10.19
N ALA A 60 -32.51 -16.91 9.22
CA ALA A 60 -32.43 -16.34 7.88
C ALA A 60 -33.80 -16.35 7.17
N ALA A 61 -34.60 -17.42 7.36
CA ALA A 61 -35.96 -17.50 6.84
C ALA A 61 -36.93 -16.55 7.57
N ARG A 62 -36.81 -16.39 8.90
CA ARG A 62 -37.63 -15.48 9.72
C ARG A 62 -37.43 -14.01 9.32
N PHE A 63 -36.18 -13.62 9.05
CA PHE A 63 -35.81 -12.22 8.79
C PHE A 63 -35.53 -11.89 7.31
N SER A 64 -35.86 -12.78 6.37
CA SER A 64 -35.62 -12.56 4.92
C SER A 64 -36.32 -11.32 4.33
N GLY A 65 -37.26 -10.72 5.05
CA GLY A 65 -37.96 -9.50 4.67
C GLY A 65 -37.40 -8.20 5.26
N ASP A 66 -36.47 -8.24 6.23
CA ASP A 66 -35.84 -7.03 6.79
C ASP A 66 -34.43 -6.83 6.20
N PRO A 67 -34.21 -5.83 5.33
CA PRO A 67 -32.93 -5.62 4.66
C PRO A 67 -31.81 -5.15 5.61
N ARG A 68 -32.12 -4.84 6.88
CA ARG A 68 -31.11 -4.50 7.89
C ARG A 68 -30.48 -5.73 8.51
N VAL A 69 -31.16 -6.88 8.49
CA VAL A 69 -30.74 -8.11 9.17
C VAL A 69 -29.89 -8.96 8.23
N THR A 70 -28.71 -9.37 8.69
CA THR A 70 -27.84 -10.35 8.04
C THR A 70 -27.62 -11.50 9.01
N VAL A 71 -27.80 -12.74 8.55
CA VAL A 71 -27.50 -13.95 9.34
C VAL A 71 -26.23 -14.59 8.82
N ILE A 72 -25.31 -14.94 9.73
CA ILE A 72 -24.04 -15.62 9.45
C ILE A 72 -24.08 -16.98 10.13
N GLU A 73 -24.04 -18.05 9.34
CA GLU A 73 -23.89 -19.42 9.82
C GLU A 73 -22.39 -19.67 10.13
N ALA A 74 -22.01 -19.44 11.38
CA ALA A 74 -20.65 -19.67 11.88
C ALA A 74 -20.66 -19.73 13.41
N ALA A 75 -19.75 -20.51 13.99
CA ALA A 75 -19.43 -20.37 15.40
C ALA A 75 -18.40 -19.25 15.61
N VAL A 76 -18.41 -18.56 16.75
CA VAL A 76 -17.47 -17.47 17.04
C VAL A 76 -16.44 -17.94 18.06
N ALA A 77 -15.16 -17.74 17.76
CA ALA A 77 -14.04 -18.20 18.58
C ALA A 77 -12.86 -17.21 18.49
N VAL A 78 -11.75 -17.52 19.18
CA VAL A 78 -10.49 -16.73 19.11
C VAL A 78 -9.67 -17.10 17.86
N GLU A 79 -9.77 -18.32 17.37
CA GLU A 79 -9.03 -18.81 16.19
C GLU A 79 -9.96 -19.29 15.07
N ALA A 80 -9.45 -19.27 13.83
CA ALA A 80 -10.16 -19.81 12.67
C ALA A 80 -9.78 -21.29 12.47
N ARG A 81 -10.42 -22.19 13.22
CA ARG A 81 -10.23 -23.65 13.11
C ARG A 81 -11.58 -24.38 13.23
N PRO A 82 -11.94 -25.27 12.27
CA PRO A 82 -13.14 -26.08 12.38
C PRO A 82 -13.27 -26.75 13.75
N SER A 83 -14.44 -26.64 14.35
CA SER A 83 -14.73 -27.11 15.71
C SER A 83 -16.01 -27.95 15.74
N VAL A 84 -16.38 -28.48 16.91
CA VAL A 84 -17.57 -29.30 17.10
C VAL A 84 -18.54 -28.59 18.06
N LEU A 85 -19.72 -28.25 17.56
CA LEU A 85 -20.82 -27.76 18.39
C LEU A 85 -21.51 -28.95 19.07
N CYS A 86 -21.44 -28.99 20.40
CA CYS A 86 -22.18 -29.91 21.24
C CYS A 86 -23.61 -29.37 21.45
N VAL A 87 -24.58 -29.97 20.74
CA VAL A 87 -26.00 -29.62 20.84
C VAL A 87 -26.67 -30.47 21.92
N PHE A 88 -27.12 -29.83 23.00
CA PHE A 88 -27.77 -30.52 24.12
C PHE A 88 -29.29 -30.66 23.94
N ASN A 89 -29.94 -31.36 24.87
CA ASN A 89 -31.39 -31.39 25.00
C ASN A 89 -32.02 -30.06 25.43
N VAL A 90 -31.22 -29.15 26.01
CA VAL A 90 -31.55 -27.73 26.20
C VAL A 90 -30.78 -26.95 25.13
N ALA A 91 -31.45 -26.60 24.03
CA ALA A 91 -30.78 -26.08 22.84
C ALA A 91 -30.01 -24.76 23.08
N ALA A 92 -30.55 -23.87 23.94
CA ALA A 92 -29.92 -22.61 24.32
C ALA A 92 -28.55 -22.80 25.02
N MET A 93 -28.28 -23.97 25.60
CA MET A 93 -27.01 -24.25 26.29
C MET A 93 -25.96 -24.91 25.38
N SER A 94 -26.20 -24.98 24.06
CA SER A 94 -25.28 -25.61 23.10
C SER A 94 -23.96 -24.83 23.03
N SER A 95 -22.83 -25.54 23.02
CA SER A 95 -21.51 -24.93 23.19
C SER A 95 -20.44 -25.63 22.33
N LEU A 96 -19.36 -24.90 22.03
CA LEU A 96 -18.11 -25.48 21.51
C LEU A 96 -17.28 -26.18 22.60
N LYS A 97 -17.58 -25.94 23.88
CA LYS A 97 -16.84 -26.50 25.03
C LYS A 97 -17.68 -27.54 25.79
N PRO A 98 -17.06 -28.57 26.39
CA PRO A 98 -17.76 -29.50 27.27
C PRO A 98 -18.38 -28.80 28.49
N PRO A 99 -19.57 -29.23 28.95
CA PRO A 99 -20.20 -28.69 30.15
C PRO A 99 -19.52 -29.22 31.41
N THR A 100 -19.35 -28.35 32.41
CA THR A 100 -18.74 -28.69 33.72
C THR A 100 -19.70 -28.32 34.84
N GLY A 101 -19.73 -27.05 35.27
CA GLY A 101 -20.66 -26.53 36.27
C GLY A 101 -22.13 -26.61 35.85
N LEU A 102 -22.41 -26.61 34.53
CA LEU A 102 -23.77 -26.66 33.99
C LEU A 102 -24.56 -27.90 34.45
N PHE A 103 -23.89 -29.04 34.71
CA PHE A 103 -24.55 -30.24 35.23
C PHE A 103 -25.16 -30.07 36.63
N ALA A 104 -24.69 -29.09 37.42
CA ALA A 104 -25.28 -28.79 38.73
C ALA A 104 -26.64 -28.09 38.61
N ILE A 105 -26.81 -27.28 37.56
CA ILE A 105 -28.07 -26.58 37.24
C ILE A 105 -29.01 -27.51 36.47
N PHE A 106 -28.47 -28.23 35.49
CA PHE A 106 -29.20 -29.17 34.63
C PHE A 106 -28.69 -30.61 34.80
N PRO A 107 -29.06 -31.33 35.88
CA PRO A 107 -28.63 -32.71 36.11
C PRO A 107 -29.17 -33.72 35.07
N GLY A 108 -30.15 -33.31 34.26
CA GLY A 108 -30.67 -34.06 33.10
C GLY A 108 -30.10 -33.60 31.75
N LEU A 109 -29.02 -32.79 31.72
CA LEU A 109 -28.39 -32.35 30.49
C LEU A 109 -27.73 -33.53 29.76
N ALA A 110 -27.98 -33.65 28.46
CA ALA A 110 -27.41 -34.69 27.61
C ALA A 110 -27.13 -34.16 26.20
N VAL A 111 -25.96 -34.50 25.66
CA VAL A 111 -25.63 -34.25 24.25
C VAL A 111 -26.63 -35.02 23.38
N ARG A 112 -27.33 -34.30 22.49
CA ARG A 112 -28.23 -34.85 21.48
C ARG A 112 -27.54 -35.06 20.14
N ARG A 113 -26.60 -34.18 19.81
CA ARG A 113 -25.84 -34.20 18.57
C ARG A 113 -24.52 -33.46 18.74
N GLU A 114 -23.55 -33.88 17.96
CA GLU A 114 -22.33 -33.14 17.67
C GLU A 114 -22.40 -32.72 16.20
N ILE A 115 -22.12 -31.45 15.92
CA ILE A 115 -22.18 -30.88 14.57
C ILE A 115 -20.82 -30.23 14.28
N PRO A 116 -20.09 -30.62 13.23
CA PRO A 116 -18.89 -29.90 12.81
C PRO A 116 -19.30 -28.52 12.28
N VAL A 117 -18.65 -27.47 12.78
CA VAL A 117 -18.96 -26.07 12.47
C VAL A 117 -17.69 -25.31 12.13
N GLU A 118 -17.78 -24.40 11.15
CA GLU A 118 -16.72 -23.43 10.87
C GLU A 118 -16.70 -22.35 11.95
N THR A 119 -15.50 -21.97 12.38
CA THR A 119 -15.30 -20.90 13.38
C THR A 119 -14.78 -19.63 12.72
N LEU A 120 -15.39 -18.48 13.07
CA LEU A 120 -14.95 -17.17 12.64
C LEU A 120 -14.34 -16.39 13.83
N PRO A 121 -13.09 -15.89 13.73
CA PRO A 121 -12.51 -15.03 14.75
C PRO A 121 -13.30 -13.74 14.93
N LEU A 122 -13.63 -13.37 16.18
CA LEU A 122 -14.38 -12.15 16.48
C LEU A 122 -13.69 -10.91 15.90
N ARG A 123 -12.37 -10.78 16.05
CA ARG A 123 -11.57 -9.69 15.45
C ARG A 123 -11.68 -9.58 13.93
N ARG A 124 -11.86 -10.72 13.24
CA ARG A 124 -12.01 -10.79 11.77
C ARG A 124 -13.42 -10.37 11.37
N LEU A 125 -14.43 -10.89 12.07
CA LEU A 125 -15.83 -10.51 11.87
C LEU A 125 -16.04 -9.00 12.05
N ILE A 126 -15.52 -8.41 13.13
CA ILE A 126 -15.60 -6.96 13.38
C ILE A 126 -14.97 -6.15 12.23
N SER A 127 -13.84 -6.62 11.71
CA SER A 127 -13.14 -5.97 10.59
C SER A 127 -13.89 -6.10 9.27
N GLU A 128 -14.44 -7.28 8.96
CA GLU A 128 -15.25 -7.53 7.76
C GLU A 128 -16.60 -6.78 7.79
N LEU A 129 -17.15 -6.54 8.98
CA LEU A 129 -18.36 -5.73 9.17
C LEU A 129 -18.12 -4.22 9.06
N GLN A 130 -16.86 -3.77 9.13
CA GLN A 130 -16.45 -2.36 9.12
C GLN A 130 -17.19 -1.53 10.20
N VAL A 131 -17.18 -2.03 11.45
CA VAL A 131 -17.83 -1.36 12.58
C VAL A 131 -17.22 0.03 12.80
N ALA A 132 -18.03 1.08 12.66
CA ALA A 132 -17.58 2.47 12.72
C ALA A 132 -17.47 2.94 14.18
N PRO A 133 -16.31 3.47 14.65
CA PRO A 133 -16.08 3.86 16.05
C PRO A 133 -16.92 5.06 16.52
N ASP A 134 -17.41 5.86 15.58
CA ASP A 134 -18.20 7.07 15.82
C ASP A 134 -19.70 6.77 16.04
N GLU A 135 -20.23 5.72 15.40
CA GLU A 135 -21.63 5.28 15.55
C GLU A 135 -21.89 4.65 16.94
N VAL A 136 -23.17 4.56 17.36
CA VAL A 136 -23.54 3.87 18.60
C VAL A 136 -23.79 2.40 18.27
N ASN A 137 -22.77 1.56 18.44
CA ASN A 137 -22.84 0.12 18.20
C ASN A 137 -23.07 -0.66 19.51
N ALA A 138 -23.69 -1.82 19.37
CA ALA A 138 -23.91 -2.78 20.44
C ALA A 138 -23.45 -4.18 20.07
N LEU A 139 -22.90 -4.90 21.06
CA LEU A 139 -22.49 -6.30 20.97
C LEU A 139 -23.29 -7.13 21.96
N VAL A 140 -23.91 -8.22 21.52
CA VAL A 140 -24.50 -9.25 22.38
C VAL A 140 -23.62 -10.49 22.30
N ILE A 141 -23.18 -10.99 23.46
CA ILE A 141 -22.40 -12.21 23.61
C ILE A 141 -23.29 -13.21 24.36
N ASP A 142 -23.91 -14.12 23.62
CA ASP A 142 -24.65 -15.27 24.13
C ASP A 142 -24.05 -16.54 23.51
N THR A 143 -22.79 -16.80 23.87
CA THR A 143 -22.01 -17.93 23.33
C THR A 143 -21.56 -18.82 24.49
N PRO A 144 -22.44 -19.71 25.00
CA PRO A 144 -22.19 -20.49 26.21
C PRO A 144 -20.81 -21.13 26.24
N GLY A 145 -20.00 -20.82 27.26
CA GLY A 145 -18.65 -21.33 27.47
C GLY A 145 -17.52 -20.65 26.68
N MET A 146 -17.83 -19.82 25.68
CA MET A 146 -16.85 -19.04 24.89
C MET A 146 -16.74 -17.58 25.33
N GLU A 147 -17.61 -17.11 26.22
CA GLU A 147 -17.80 -15.69 26.55
C GLU A 147 -16.51 -15.06 27.11
N GLY A 148 -15.83 -15.75 28.03
CA GLY A 148 -14.57 -15.31 28.61
C GLY A 148 -13.46 -15.15 27.57
N ASP A 149 -13.28 -16.15 26.69
CA ASP A 149 -12.26 -16.13 25.62
C ASP A 149 -12.52 -14.99 24.63
N LEU A 150 -13.79 -14.77 24.26
CA LEU A 150 -14.18 -13.71 23.32
C LEU A 150 -14.03 -12.31 23.92
N VAL A 151 -14.36 -12.13 25.20
CA VAL A 151 -14.12 -10.85 25.88
C VAL A 151 -12.62 -10.59 26.05
N HIS A 152 -11.81 -11.63 26.29
CA HIS A 152 -10.36 -11.49 26.36
C HIS A 152 -9.75 -11.05 25.01
N ASP A 153 -10.08 -11.72 23.88
CA ASP A 153 -9.64 -11.32 22.52
C ASP A 153 -10.11 -9.89 22.19
N LEU A 154 -11.33 -9.52 22.56
CA LEU A 154 -11.89 -8.17 22.33
C LEU A 154 -11.19 -7.07 23.16
N LEU A 155 -10.69 -7.40 24.36
CA LEU A 155 -9.94 -6.50 25.22
C LEU A 155 -8.46 -6.41 24.81
N GLU A 156 -7.82 -7.53 24.51
CA GLU A 156 -6.41 -7.60 24.10
C GLU A 156 -6.17 -6.93 22.74
N THR A 157 -7.06 -7.15 21.77
CA THR A 157 -7.03 -6.46 20.47
C THR A 157 -7.46 -5.00 20.55
N GLY A 158 -7.90 -4.52 21.73
CA GLY A 158 -8.44 -3.19 21.95
C GLY A 158 -9.79 -2.92 21.30
N GLN A 159 -10.37 -3.87 20.54
CA GLN A 159 -11.57 -3.64 19.73
C GLN A 159 -12.84 -3.36 20.53
N THR A 160 -12.85 -3.56 21.86
CA THR A 160 -13.94 -3.13 22.74
C THR A 160 -14.46 -1.73 22.44
N PHE A 161 -13.59 -0.73 22.20
CA PHE A 161 -14.01 0.67 22.01
C PHE A 161 -15.00 0.89 20.85
N LEU A 162 -15.09 -0.05 19.91
CA LEU A 162 -16.06 -0.01 18.80
C LEU A 162 -17.50 -0.20 19.28
N PHE A 163 -17.69 -0.78 20.46
CA PHE A 163 -18.99 -1.06 21.06
C PHE A 163 -19.21 -0.19 22.29
N SER A 164 -20.19 0.70 22.21
CA SER A 164 -20.63 1.55 23.32
C SER A 164 -21.45 0.80 24.36
N GLU A 165 -22.10 -0.30 23.97
CA GLU A 165 -22.94 -1.13 24.84
C GLU A 165 -22.61 -2.59 24.55
N ILE A 166 -22.28 -3.36 25.59
CA ILE A 166 -22.02 -4.80 25.49
C ILE A 166 -22.98 -5.50 26.45
N ILE A 167 -23.65 -6.53 25.93
CA ILE A 167 -24.67 -7.31 26.62
C ILE A 167 -24.14 -8.74 26.68
N LEU A 168 -23.90 -9.23 27.89
CA LEU A 168 -23.23 -10.49 28.15
C LEU A 168 -24.21 -11.43 28.85
N HIS A 169 -24.53 -12.56 28.24
CA HIS A 169 -25.23 -13.66 28.89
C HIS A 169 -24.16 -14.57 29.48
N CYS A 170 -24.02 -14.61 30.81
CA CYS A 170 -22.96 -15.40 31.43
C CYS A 170 -23.30 -15.78 32.88
N GLY A 171 -23.08 -17.06 33.19
CA GLY A 171 -23.34 -17.62 34.51
C GLY A 171 -22.47 -17.01 35.62
N ARG A 172 -23.02 -16.99 36.84
CA ARG A 172 -22.31 -16.51 38.04
C ARG A 172 -21.10 -17.39 38.41
N ALA A 173 -21.05 -18.62 37.92
CA ALA A 173 -19.94 -19.55 38.07
C ALA A 173 -19.55 -20.16 36.70
N PRO A 174 -18.34 -20.70 36.53
CA PRO A 174 -17.94 -21.39 35.30
C PRO A 174 -18.84 -22.59 34.98
N LEU A 175 -19.63 -22.49 33.91
CA LEU A 175 -20.57 -23.55 33.52
C LEU A 175 -19.98 -24.59 32.55
N PHE A 176 -18.89 -24.23 31.85
CA PHE A 176 -18.22 -25.02 30.84
C PHE A 176 -16.72 -25.17 31.13
N GLU A 177 -16.05 -26.12 30.48
CA GLU A 177 -14.60 -26.34 30.60
C GLU A 177 -13.83 -25.08 30.19
N GLY A 178 -12.91 -24.60 31.04
CA GLY A 178 -12.21 -23.34 30.79
C GLY A 178 -13.13 -22.12 30.69
N GLY A 179 -14.36 -22.19 31.22
CA GLY A 179 -15.25 -21.04 31.37
C GLY A 179 -14.78 -20.11 32.49
N VAL A 180 -15.19 -18.85 32.40
CA VAL A 180 -14.88 -17.79 33.38
C VAL A 180 -16.17 -17.36 34.06
N ALA A 181 -16.12 -16.96 35.34
CA ALA A 181 -17.30 -16.44 36.03
C ALA A 181 -17.68 -15.05 35.52
N GLY A 182 -18.98 -14.76 35.37
CA GLY A 182 -19.44 -13.45 34.89
C GLY A 182 -18.85 -12.26 35.65
N GLU A 183 -18.71 -12.34 36.97
CA GLU A 183 -18.13 -11.27 37.80
C GLU A 183 -16.65 -10.97 37.48
N GLU A 184 -15.88 -11.96 37.06
CA GLU A 184 -14.48 -11.80 36.63
C GLU A 184 -14.39 -11.12 35.25
N ILE A 185 -15.28 -11.51 34.32
CA ILE A 185 -15.42 -10.86 33.01
C ILE A 185 -15.81 -9.38 33.17
N LEU A 186 -16.72 -9.07 34.11
CA LEU A 186 -17.09 -7.69 34.43
C LEU A 186 -15.92 -6.92 35.07
N GLY A 187 -15.11 -7.56 35.92
CA GLY A 187 -13.89 -6.96 36.47
C GLY A 187 -12.90 -6.53 35.37
N ALA A 188 -12.78 -7.33 34.30
CA ALA A 188 -11.96 -7.01 33.13
C ALA A 188 -12.53 -5.82 32.33
N PHE A 189 -13.86 -5.77 32.14
CA PHE A 189 -14.56 -4.64 31.53
C PHE A 189 -14.41 -3.34 32.33
N THR A 190 -14.62 -3.36 33.65
CA THR A 190 -14.47 -2.19 34.52
C THR A 190 -13.03 -1.69 34.59
N SER A 191 -12.05 -2.59 34.64
CA SER A 191 -10.63 -2.24 34.50
C SER A 191 -10.29 -1.56 33.17
N SER A 192 -11.14 -1.74 32.16
CA SER A 192 -10.97 -1.21 30.80
C SER A 192 -11.81 0.03 30.48
N GLY A 193 -12.59 0.54 31.45
CA GLY A 193 -13.40 1.75 31.31
C GLY A 193 -14.88 1.52 30.96
N TYR A 194 -15.41 0.33 31.24
CA TYR A 194 -16.83 -0.01 31.10
C TYR A 194 -17.53 -0.09 32.47
N ASP A 195 -18.60 0.65 32.65
CA ASP A 195 -19.42 0.59 33.85
C ASP A 195 -20.53 -0.47 33.71
N VAL A 196 -20.74 -1.29 34.74
CA VAL A 196 -21.90 -2.18 34.84
C VAL A 196 -23.12 -1.33 35.17
N GLU A 197 -24.07 -1.22 34.24
CA GLU A 197 -25.21 -0.29 34.38
C GLU A 197 -26.53 -1.01 34.69
N LEU A 198 -26.68 -2.27 34.26
CA LEU A 198 -27.84 -3.09 34.56
C LEU A 198 -27.48 -4.57 34.60
N VAL A 199 -28.14 -5.31 35.50
CA VAL A 199 -28.14 -6.76 35.55
C VAL A 199 -29.61 -7.20 35.47
N ASP A 200 -29.92 -8.12 34.56
CA ASP A 200 -31.20 -8.80 34.51
C ASP A 200 -31.04 -10.19 35.16
N GLU A 201 -31.71 -10.39 36.29
CA GLU A 201 -31.68 -11.64 37.07
C GLU A 201 -32.98 -12.43 36.90
N THR A 202 -33.68 -12.25 35.77
CA THR A 202 -34.88 -13.06 35.41
C THR A 202 -34.54 -14.56 35.35
N ASP A 203 -33.34 -14.89 34.88
CA ASP A 203 -32.66 -16.16 35.17
C ASP A 203 -31.53 -15.88 36.19
N PRO A 204 -31.57 -16.46 37.41
CA PRO A 204 -30.56 -16.20 38.44
C PRO A 204 -29.28 -17.03 38.25
N ASP A 205 -29.35 -18.13 37.49
CA ASP A 205 -28.21 -19.01 37.21
C ASP A 205 -27.39 -18.47 36.04
N ILE A 206 -28.07 -17.89 35.03
CA ILE A 206 -27.48 -17.25 33.84
C ILE A 206 -28.03 -15.81 33.70
N PRO A 207 -27.60 -14.88 34.58
CA PRO A 207 -28.00 -13.48 34.48
C PRO A 207 -27.42 -12.80 33.23
N VAL A 208 -28.13 -11.75 32.78
CA VAL A 208 -27.70 -10.92 31.64
C VAL A 208 -27.12 -9.61 32.14
N TRP A 209 -25.89 -9.31 31.73
CA TRP A 209 -25.11 -8.17 32.20
C TRP A 209 -24.99 -7.12 31.09
N CYS A 210 -25.44 -5.89 31.36
CA CYS A 210 -25.34 -4.77 30.44
C CYS A 210 -24.24 -3.80 30.89
N VAL A 211 -23.09 -3.82 30.21
CA VAL A 211 -21.97 -2.90 30.44
C VAL A 211 -21.93 -1.79 29.39
N ARG A 212 -21.59 -0.57 29.81
CA ARG A 212 -21.49 0.60 28.92
C ARG A 212 -20.09 1.20 28.97
N GLY A 213 -19.52 1.43 27.80
CA GLY A 213 -18.26 2.15 27.66
C GLY A 213 -18.48 3.65 27.82
N GLY A 214 -17.76 4.28 28.76
CA GLY A 214 -17.77 5.73 28.89
C GLY A 214 -17.08 6.38 27.70
N ARG A 215 -17.81 6.93 26.72
CA ARG A 215 -17.24 7.51 25.48
C ARG A 215 -16.05 8.43 25.74
N GLY A 216 -16.13 9.34 26.73
CA GLY A 216 -15.03 10.24 27.08
C GLY A 216 -13.79 9.55 27.66
N LEU A 217 -13.92 8.40 28.34
CA LEU A 217 -12.79 7.60 28.81
C LEU A 217 -12.14 6.81 27.67
N LEU A 218 -12.95 6.24 26.78
CA LEU A 218 -12.49 5.52 25.59
C LEU A 218 -11.82 6.47 24.58
N GLU A 219 -12.41 7.64 24.32
CA GLU A 219 -11.80 8.70 23.50
C GLU A 219 -10.51 9.24 24.13
N ALA A 220 -10.48 9.49 25.45
CA ALA A 220 -9.27 9.92 26.13
C ALA A 220 -8.15 8.86 26.12
N ARG A 221 -8.51 7.57 26.11
CA ARG A 221 -7.55 6.46 25.96
C ARG A 221 -7.01 6.39 24.54
N ARG A 222 -7.89 6.39 23.52
CA ARG A 222 -7.51 6.46 22.10
C ARG A 222 -6.59 7.66 21.82
N LEU A 223 -6.94 8.86 22.30
CA LEU A 223 -6.13 10.06 22.11
C LEU A 223 -4.76 9.98 22.81
N LYS A 224 -4.66 9.30 23.96
CA LYS A 224 -3.36 9.03 24.61
C LYS A 224 -2.51 8.06 23.80
N GLU A 225 -3.10 6.99 23.28
CA GLU A 225 -2.42 6.00 22.46
C GLU A 225 -1.98 6.60 21.12
N GLU A 226 -2.82 7.43 20.49
CA GLU A 226 -2.50 8.20 19.27
C GLU A 226 -1.39 9.24 19.53
N VAL A 227 -1.44 9.98 20.65
CA VAL A 227 -0.35 10.88 21.05
C VAL A 227 0.95 10.13 21.36
N ALA A 228 0.89 8.92 21.94
CA ALA A 228 2.06 8.09 22.16
C ALA A 228 2.67 7.62 20.83
N ALA A 229 1.86 7.11 19.91
CA ALA A 229 2.29 6.68 18.58
C ALA A 229 2.88 7.84 17.77
N LEU A 230 2.23 9.02 17.78
CA LEU A 230 2.75 10.23 17.12
C LEU A 230 4.07 10.70 17.74
N ARG A 231 4.24 10.61 19.07
CA ARG A 231 5.52 10.93 19.73
C ARG A 231 6.64 9.95 19.34
N SER A 232 6.35 8.66 19.27
CA SER A 232 7.31 7.65 18.78
C SER A 232 7.67 7.90 17.32
N SER A 233 6.69 8.23 16.46
CA SER A 233 6.94 8.61 15.06
C SER A 233 7.77 9.88 14.94
N LEU A 234 7.53 10.89 15.79
CA LEU A 234 8.30 12.13 15.79
C LEU A 234 9.75 11.88 16.23
N ALA A 235 9.97 11.07 17.27
CA ALA A 235 11.30 10.70 17.73
C ALA A 235 12.11 9.94 16.64
N LEU A 236 11.46 9.01 15.92
CA LEU A 236 12.07 8.35 14.78
C LEU A 236 12.41 9.33 13.64
N GLN A 237 11.54 10.30 13.36
CA GLN A 237 11.84 11.35 12.39
C GLN A 237 12.99 12.26 12.82
N THR A 238 13.11 12.59 14.11
CA THR A 238 14.26 13.36 14.64
C THR A 238 15.56 12.59 14.46
N ILE A 239 15.59 11.29 14.81
CA ILE A 239 16.77 10.43 14.60
C ILE A 239 17.13 10.35 13.10
N GLN A 240 16.13 10.23 12.22
CA GLN A 240 16.37 10.26 10.76
C GLN A 240 16.90 11.61 10.28
N GLN A 241 16.43 12.73 10.82
CA GLN A 241 16.94 14.06 10.48
C GLN A 241 18.37 14.29 10.98
N GLU A 242 18.71 13.79 12.16
CA GLU A 242 20.09 13.81 12.69
C GLU A 242 21.02 12.97 11.80
N GLN A 243 20.63 11.74 11.46
CA GLN A 243 21.38 10.87 10.53
C GLN A 243 21.54 11.49 9.14
N LEU A 244 20.49 12.13 8.61
CA LEU A 244 20.55 12.87 7.35
C LEU A 244 21.51 14.07 7.44
N GLY A 245 21.48 14.82 8.55
CA GLY A 245 22.39 15.92 8.82
C GLY A 245 23.86 15.48 8.88
N GLU A 246 24.15 14.41 9.62
CA GLU A 246 25.49 13.80 9.67
C GLU A 246 25.95 13.31 8.30
N SER A 247 25.05 12.67 7.52
CA SER A 247 25.37 12.22 6.16
C SER A 247 25.66 13.39 5.20
N LEU A 248 24.97 14.51 5.38
CA LEU A 248 25.16 15.71 4.55
C LEU A 248 26.48 16.41 4.88
N VAL A 249 26.80 16.59 6.17
CA VAL A 249 28.11 17.12 6.62
C VAL A 249 29.24 16.23 6.12
N ARG A 250 29.08 14.91 6.17
CA ARG A 250 30.05 13.95 5.62
C ARG A 250 30.21 14.09 4.11
N ALA A 251 29.12 14.22 3.36
CA ALA A 251 29.15 14.42 1.92
C ALA A 251 29.76 15.77 1.51
N GLU A 252 29.56 16.83 2.31
CA GLU A 252 30.19 18.14 2.10
C GLU A 252 31.71 18.06 2.30
N LEU A 253 32.18 17.43 3.39
CA LEU A 253 33.61 17.18 3.65
C LEU A 253 34.25 16.30 2.54
N GLU A 254 33.55 15.27 2.08
CA GLU A 254 34.01 14.44 0.96
C GLU A 254 34.08 15.24 -0.35
N ARG A 255 33.13 16.15 -0.59
CA ARG A 255 33.14 17.04 -1.78
C ARG A 255 34.29 18.05 -1.73
N GLU A 256 34.58 18.64 -0.56
CA GLU A 256 35.74 19.52 -0.38
C GLU A 256 37.06 18.76 -0.59
N ALA A 257 37.19 17.56 -0.02
CA ALA A 257 38.35 16.70 -0.22
C ALA A 257 38.52 16.22 -1.67
N LEU A 258 37.44 16.10 -2.45
CA LEU A 258 37.48 15.86 -3.89
C LEU A 258 37.85 17.12 -4.68
N ALA A 259 37.36 18.30 -4.28
CA ALA A 259 37.72 19.57 -4.91
C ALA A 259 39.21 19.88 -4.76
N CYS A 260 39.81 19.65 -3.59
CA CYS A 260 41.26 19.75 -3.40
C CYS A 260 42.03 18.80 -4.34
N ARG A 261 41.62 17.53 -4.42
CA ARG A 261 42.25 16.53 -5.31
C ARG A 261 42.08 16.87 -6.81
N LEU A 262 40.98 17.50 -7.20
CA LEU A 262 40.80 18.01 -8.57
C LEU A 262 41.73 19.20 -8.85
N ALA A 263 41.86 20.16 -7.94
CA ALA A 263 42.79 21.28 -8.10
C ALA A 263 44.26 20.82 -8.18
N GLU A 264 44.65 19.82 -7.38
CA GLU A 264 45.97 19.16 -7.49
C GLU A 264 46.15 18.53 -8.88
N ARG A 265 45.15 17.80 -9.39
CA ARG A 265 45.20 17.17 -10.72
C ARG A 265 45.18 18.16 -11.87
N GLU A 266 44.46 19.27 -11.76
CA GLU A 266 44.50 20.37 -12.72
C GLU A 266 45.89 21.02 -12.77
N SER A 267 46.55 21.18 -11.61
CA SER A 267 47.94 21.65 -11.54
C SER A 267 48.91 20.67 -12.19
N GLU A 268 48.81 19.37 -11.89
CA GLU A 268 49.61 18.32 -12.55
C GLU A 268 49.39 18.31 -14.07
N LEU A 269 48.14 18.43 -14.53
CA LEU A 269 47.81 18.48 -15.96
C LEU A 269 48.31 19.76 -16.63
N SER A 270 48.33 20.90 -15.94
CA SER A 270 48.93 22.13 -16.46
C SER A 270 50.43 21.93 -16.71
N VAL A 271 51.15 21.37 -15.74
CA VAL A 271 52.59 21.06 -15.87
C VAL A 271 52.82 20.03 -16.99
N ALA A 272 51.99 18.99 -17.09
CA ALA A 272 52.08 17.99 -18.16
C ALA A 272 51.81 18.60 -19.56
N ASN A 273 50.87 19.55 -19.66
CA ASN A 273 50.56 20.27 -20.90
C ASN A 273 51.69 21.24 -21.31
N GLU A 274 52.34 21.92 -20.35
CA GLU A 274 53.53 22.74 -20.63
C GLU A 274 54.69 21.88 -21.16
N VAL A 275 54.96 20.73 -20.52
CA VAL A 275 55.97 19.75 -20.98
C VAL A 275 55.59 19.19 -22.36
N GLY A 276 54.31 18.91 -22.60
CA GLY A 276 53.79 18.47 -23.89
C GLY A 276 53.96 19.52 -24.99
N ALA A 277 53.68 20.78 -24.70
CA ALA A 277 53.83 21.90 -25.64
C ALA A 277 55.31 22.17 -25.98
N ASP A 278 56.23 22.06 -25.02
CA ASP A 278 57.67 22.12 -25.28
C ASP A 278 58.14 20.92 -26.11
N ALA A 279 57.69 19.70 -25.78
CA ALA A 279 57.99 18.50 -26.58
C ALA A 279 57.46 18.63 -28.03
N GLN A 280 56.25 19.15 -28.22
CA GLN A 280 55.65 19.36 -29.54
C GLN A 280 56.35 20.48 -30.32
N SER A 281 56.79 21.54 -29.64
CA SER A 281 57.61 22.61 -30.23
C SER A 281 58.98 22.10 -30.69
N ARG A 282 59.62 21.21 -29.90
CA ARG A 282 60.86 20.53 -30.29
C ARG A 282 60.65 19.57 -31.47
N LEU A 283 59.51 18.88 -31.51
CA LEU A 283 59.17 17.96 -32.60
C LEU A 283 58.93 18.72 -33.90
N LEU A 284 58.18 19.83 -33.88
CA LEU A 284 58.04 20.73 -35.03
C LEU A 284 59.39 21.33 -35.49
N ALA A 285 60.29 21.66 -34.56
CA ALA A 285 61.64 22.13 -34.90
C ALA A 285 62.49 21.03 -35.56
N LEU A 286 62.36 19.77 -35.12
CA LEU A 286 63.00 18.61 -35.75
C LEU A 286 62.41 18.27 -37.12
N GLU A 287 61.09 18.36 -37.29
CA GLU A 287 60.42 18.21 -38.59
C GLU A 287 60.84 19.31 -39.58
N ALA A 288 60.92 20.56 -39.13
CA ALA A 288 61.43 21.67 -39.95
C ALA A 288 62.91 21.47 -40.34
N ALA A 289 63.75 20.96 -39.43
CA ALA A 289 65.13 20.63 -39.73
C ALA A 289 65.25 19.45 -40.72
N LEU A 290 64.43 18.41 -40.56
CA LEU A 290 64.35 17.29 -41.51
C LEU A 290 63.93 17.77 -42.90
N LYS A 291 62.88 18.59 -42.99
CA LYS A 291 62.42 19.17 -44.25
C LYS A 291 63.47 20.07 -44.90
N GLY A 292 64.24 20.83 -44.11
CA GLY A 292 65.38 21.59 -44.61
C GLY A 292 66.48 20.70 -45.21
N VAL A 293 66.77 19.55 -44.59
CA VAL A 293 67.71 18.55 -45.12
C VAL A 293 67.16 17.86 -46.37
N GLU A 294 65.86 17.60 -46.44
CA GLU A 294 65.19 17.08 -47.65
C GLU A 294 65.22 18.11 -48.79
N GLU A 295 64.95 19.38 -48.52
CA GLU A 295 65.02 20.47 -49.50
C GLU A 295 66.47 20.69 -49.99
N GLU A 296 67.48 20.69 -49.11
CA GLU A 296 68.90 20.65 -49.52
C GLU A 296 69.24 19.41 -50.36
N GLY A 297 68.66 18.26 -50.03
CA GLY A 297 68.81 17.01 -50.76
C GLY A 297 68.23 17.10 -52.17
N GLU A 298 67.01 17.62 -52.29
CA GLU A 298 66.34 17.87 -53.57
C GLU A 298 67.07 18.93 -54.40
N GLU A 299 67.56 20.03 -53.81
CA GLU A 299 68.34 21.04 -54.53
C GLU A 299 69.65 20.44 -55.06
N ARG A 300 70.36 19.62 -54.27
CA ARG A 300 71.54 18.87 -54.74
C ARG A 300 71.17 17.88 -55.86
N LEU A 301 70.02 17.22 -55.78
CA LEU A 301 69.54 16.30 -56.83
C LEU A 301 69.17 17.04 -58.12
N ARG A 302 68.48 18.18 -58.01
CA ARG A 302 68.11 19.08 -59.11
C ARG A 302 69.35 19.70 -59.76
N ALA A 303 70.37 20.07 -58.98
CA ALA A 303 71.65 20.54 -59.50
C ALA A 303 72.39 19.41 -60.26
N LEU A 304 72.36 18.18 -59.76
CA LEU A 304 72.90 17.00 -60.46
C LEU A 304 72.12 16.68 -61.75
N HIS A 305 70.80 16.81 -61.75
CA HIS A 305 69.97 16.66 -62.95
C HIS A 305 70.22 17.79 -63.95
N ALA A 306 70.26 19.06 -63.53
CA ALA A 306 70.57 20.20 -64.39
C ALA A 306 71.96 20.06 -65.03
N ALA A 307 72.99 19.63 -64.28
CA ALA A 307 74.31 19.35 -64.83
C ALA A 307 74.33 18.15 -65.82
N ARG A 308 73.42 17.18 -65.65
CA ARG A 308 73.22 16.07 -66.59
C ARG A 308 72.48 16.52 -67.85
N ASP A 309 71.47 17.37 -67.70
CA ASP A 309 70.63 17.88 -68.78
C ASP A 309 71.38 18.93 -69.61
N GLU A 310 72.20 19.78 -69.00
CA GLU A 310 73.14 20.67 -69.70
C GLU A 310 74.14 19.84 -70.53
N ARG A 311 74.66 18.74 -69.95
CA ARG A 311 75.53 17.80 -70.67
C ARG A 311 74.82 17.01 -71.77
N ALA A 312 73.49 16.86 -71.70
CA ALA A 312 72.66 16.29 -72.76
C ALA A 312 72.31 17.33 -73.84
N ALA A 313 72.00 18.56 -73.46
CA ALA A 313 71.70 19.69 -74.33
C ALA A 313 72.92 20.11 -75.15
N LEU A 314 74.13 20.13 -74.55
CA LEU A 314 75.39 20.30 -75.28
C LEU A 314 75.62 19.20 -76.33
N ARG A 315 75.07 18.00 -76.12
CA ARG A 315 75.13 16.88 -77.07
C ARG A 315 74.08 17.03 -78.18
N ALA A 316 72.83 17.36 -77.82
CA ALA A 316 71.75 17.62 -78.76
C ALA A 316 71.98 18.87 -79.62
N ALA A 317 72.63 19.91 -79.10
CA ALA A 317 73.01 21.10 -79.86
C ALA A 317 74.09 20.79 -80.91
N LEU A 318 75.01 19.87 -80.61
CA LEU A 318 75.98 19.36 -81.57
C LEU A 318 75.27 18.63 -82.73
N ASP A 319 74.26 17.82 -82.43
CA ASP A 319 73.47 17.09 -83.44
C ASP A 319 72.52 18.01 -84.23
N ALA A 320 71.87 18.98 -83.58
CA ALA A 320 70.95 19.93 -84.22
C ALA A 320 71.68 20.94 -85.12
N ALA A 321 72.91 21.36 -84.77
CA ALA A 321 73.75 22.17 -85.65
C ALA A 321 74.10 21.43 -86.95
N ASN A 322 74.23 20.10 -86.91
CA ASN A 322 74.42 19.28 -88.10
C ASN A 322 73.14 19.19 -88.97
N ALA A 323 71.94 19.36 -88.39
CA ALA A 323 70.65 19.24 -89.08
C ALA A 323 70.07 20.58 -89.60
N ALA A 324 70.16 21.67 -88.83
CA ALA A 324 69.59 22.97 -89.23
C ALA A 324 70.25 23.56 -90.50
N ARG A 325 71.52 23.20 -90.74
CA ARG A 325 72.25 23.47 -91.98
C ARG A 325 71.58 22.90 -93.24
N ALA A 326 70.69 21.92 -93.11
CA ALA A 326 70.01 21.26 -94.23
C ALA A 326 68.56 21.74 -94.49
N ALA A 327 68.00 22.63 -93.66
CA ALA A 327 66.56 22.99 -93.72
C ALA A 327 66.27 24.46 -94.07
N ALA A 328 67.24 25.36 -93.90
CA ALA A 328 67.08 26.79 -94.21
C ALA A 328 66.86 27.09 -95.71
N GLU A 329 67.07 26.10 -96.58
CA GLU A 329 66.98 26.21 -98.04
C GLU A 329 65.53 26.22 -98.58
N SER A 330 64.49 26.02 -97.75
CA SER A 330 63.14 25.64 -98.24
C SER A 330 61.92 26.51 -97.83
N GLY A 331 62.01 27.43 -96.87
CA GLY A 331 60.82 27.89 -96.13
C GLY A 331 60.26 29.30 -96.36
N LEU A 332 60.88 30.13 -97.21
CA LEU A 332 60.61 31.58 -97.27
C LEU A 332 59.37 31.99 -98.11
N GLU A 333 58.60 31.03 -98.61
CA GLU A 333 57.77 31.23 -99.80
C GLU A 333 56.30 31.66 -99.59
N GLU A 334 55.63 31.28 -98.49
CA GLU A 334 54.15 31.23 -98.52
C GLU A 334 53.37 32.49 -98.06
N ALA A 335 53.07 32.67 -96.76
CA ALA A 335 51.91 33.50 -96.38
C ALA A 335 51.97 34.09 -94.96
N ARG A 336 51.96 35.41 -94.73
CA ARG A 336 51.81 36.63 -95.57
C ARG A 336 50.53 36.82 -96.38
N ARG A 337 49.69 35.80 -96.56
CA ARG A 337 48.36 35.94 -97.18
C ARG A 337 47.32 36.29 -96.11
N SER A 338 46.81 37.53 -96.17
CA SER A 338 45.41 37.90 -95.82
C SER A 338 44.85 37.34 -94.50
N ALA A 339 44.88 38.02 -93.34
CA ALA A 339 44.99 39.45 -93.02
C ALA A 339 43.74 40.35 -93.24
N GLU A 340 42.57 39.79 -93.55
CA GLU A 340 41.34 40.54 -93.85
C GLU A 340 40.14 39.88 -93.14
N ALA A 341 39.51 40.35 -92.05
CA ALA A 341 39.28 41.64 -91.38
C ALA A 341 37.87 42.24 -91.64
N GLY A 342 37.10 42.44 -90.55
CA GLY A 342 35.85 43.22 -90.48
C GLY A 342 34.59 42.55 -91.07
N THR A 343 33.36 42.95 -90.72
CA THR A 343 32.89 43.84 -89.63
C THR A 343 31.38 43.66 -89.41
N ALA A 344 30.93 43.79 -88.16
CA ALA A 344 29.62 44.21 -87.66
C ALA A 344 28.34 44.17 -88.56
N LEU A 345 27.37 43.36 -88.09
CA LEU A 345 25.98 43.74 -87.74
C LEU A 345 24.96 44.20 -88.83
N ALA A 346 23.72 43.68 -88.69
CA ALA A 346 22.55 43.86 -89.56
C ALA A 346 22.69 43.21 -90.96
N ALA A 347 22.10 42.04 -91.20
CA ALA A 347 20.67 41.83 -91.43
C ALA A 347 20.18 42.45 -92.75
N ASP A 348 20.22 41.65 -93.81
CA ASP A 348 19.23 41.72 -94.87
C ASP A 348 19.11 40.35 -95.57
N ARG A 349 17.86 39.99 -95.88
CA ARG A 349 17.37 39.19 -97.03
C ARG A 349 18.04 37.85 -97.37
N ILE A 350 17.32 36.71 -97.37
CA ILE A 350 16.20 36.35 -98.28
C ILE A 350 16.62 36.42 -99.76
N GLU A 351 16.29 35.37 -100.52
CA GLU A 351 16.61 35.17 -101.94
C GLU A 351 18.13 35.04 -102.23
N ALA A 352 18.60 34.11 -103.06
CA ALA A 352 17.95 32.98 -103.71
C ALA A 352 18.94 31.80 -103.60
N LEU A 353 18.52 30.58 -103.25
CA LEU A 353 17.70 29.69 -104.08
C LEU A 353 18.33 29.40 -105.45
N GLU A 354 18.14 28.14 -105.87
CA GLU A 354 18.01 27.73 -107.27
C GLU A 354 19.28 27.82 -108.16
N GLY A 355 19.93 26.67 -108.30
CA GLY A 355 20.83 26.35 -109.40
C GLY A 355 21.63 25.06 -109.19
N ASP A 356 21.18 24.07 -108.41
CA ASP A 356 20.06 23.16 -108.72
C ASP A 356 20.17 22.40 -110.07
N LEU A 357 21.35 22.38 -110.70
CA LEU A 357 21.52 21.82 -112.06
C LEU A 357 22.71 20.86 -112.27
N GLU A 358 23.08 20.05 -111.29
CA GLU A 358 23.67 18.73 -111.62
C GLU A 358 23.28 17.56 -110.70
N VAL A 359 22.08 17.67 -110.10
CA VAL A 359 21.30 16.61 -109.42
C VAL A 359 21.14 15.32 -110.26
N ARG A 360 21.40 15.38 -111.57
CA ARG A 360 21.26 14.28 -112.52
C ARG A 360 22.59 13.72 -113.03
N ALA A 361 23.71 14.07 -112.40
CA ALA A 361 24.93 13.26 -112.43
C ALA A 361 24.75 11.98 -111.57
N ASN A 362 23.75 11.18 -111.95
CA ASN A 362 23.86 9.73 -112.04
C ASN A 362 24.42 9.07 -110.77
N ALA A 363 23.73 9.12 -109.64
CA ALA A 363 22.52 8.31 -109.35
C ALA A 363 22.68 6.78 -109.52
N LEU A 364 23.85 6.33 -110.00
CA LEU A 364 24.24 4.94 -110.20
C LEU A 364 25.18 4.48 -109.06
N SER A 365 26.15 5.33 -108.67
CA SER A 365 26.99 5.11 -107.47
C SER A 365 26.17 5.08 -106.17
N ALA A 366 25.02 5.74 -106.16
CA ALA A 366 24.06 5.73 -105.04
C ALA A 366 23.40 4.36 -104.80
N ALA A 367 23.44 3.43 -105.77
CA ALA A 367 22.96 2.06 -105.59
C ALA A 367 24.02 1.18 -104.91
N GLU A 368 25.26 1.24 -105.38
CA GLU A 368 26.38 0.47 -104.82
C GLU A 368 26.76 0.93 -103.40
N ALA A 369 26.65 2.23 -103.13
CA ALA A 369 26.80 2.77 -101.78
C ALA A 369 25.72 2.27 -100.80
N ARG A 370 24.50 1.97 -101.28
CA ARG A 370 23.39 1.48 -100.43
C ARG A 370 23.59 0.03 -99.98
N GLU A 371 24.08 -0.87 -100.83
CA GLU A 371 24.37 -2.24 -100.41
C GLU A 371 25.51 -2.28 -99.38
N LYS A 372 26.55 -1.47 -99.61
CA LYS A 372 27.67 -1.33 -98.67
C LYS A 372 27.26 -0.70 -97.34
N GLY A 373 26.33 0.27 -97.37
CA GLY A 373 25.73 0.89 -96.19
C GLY A 373 24.86 -0.07 -95.37
N LEU A 374 24.04 -0.90 -96.01
CA LEU A 374 23.21 -1.89 -95.31
C LEU A 374 24.01 -2.98 -94.62
N ARG A 375 25.15 -3.42 -95.20
CA ARG A 375 26.10 -4.31 -94.51
C ARG A 375 26.74 -3.62 -93.29
N ALA A 376 27.22 -2.40 -93.44
CA ALA A 376 27.80 -1.64 -92.32
C ALA A 376 26.80 -1.42 -91.18
N GLN A 377 25.53 -1.13 -91.49
CA GLN A 377 24.46 -0.98 -90.48
C GLN A 377 24.13 -2.30 -89.77
N LEU A 378 24.22 -3.45 -90.46
CA LEU A 378 24.00 -4.76 -89.84
C LEU A 378 25.17 -5.12 -88.89
N ASP A 379 26.41 -4.91 -89.33
CA ASP A 379 27.60 -5.12 -88.51
C ASP A 379 27.63 -4.19 -87.28
N GLU A 380 27.21 -2.93 -87.43
CA GLU A 380 27.06 -1.96 -86.34
C GLU A 380 25.97 -2.39 -85.34
N GLN A 381 24.81 -2.87 -85.79
CA GLN A 381 23.77 -3.37 -84.88
C GLN A 381 24.19 -4.65 -84.15
N VAL A 382 24.93 -5.56 -84.79
CA VAL A 382 25.50 -6.74 -84.12
C VAL A 382 26.56 -6.35 -83.09
N LEU A 383 27.39 -5.35 -83.37
CA LEU A 383 28.37 -4.81 -82.44
C LEU A 383 27.72 -4.08 -81.25
N LEU A 384 26.62 -3.36 -81.47
CA LEU A 384 25.88 -2.69 -80.41
C LEU A 384 25.15 -3.72 -79.51
N ALA A 385 24.56 -4.75 -80.10
CA ALA A 385 23.90 -5.83 -79.37
C ALA A 385 24.88 -6.66 -78.52
N THR A 386 26.11 -6.89 -79.00
CA THR A 386 27.16 -7.57 -78.21
C THR A 386 27.65 -6.68 -77.06
N ARG A 387 27.92 -5.39 -77.29
CA ARG A 387 28.29 -4.45 -76.19
C ARG A 387 27.23 -4.39 -75.09
N LEU A 388 25.95 -4.22 -75.45
CA LEU A 388 24.86 -4.19 -74.47
C LEU A 388 24.71 -5.52 -73.71
N ALA A 389 24.98 -6.66 -74.36
CA ALA A 389 24.98 -7.96 -73.69
C ALA A 389 26.16 -8.13 -72.71
N ASP A 390 27.34 -7.63 -73.07
CA ASP A 390 28.53 -7.71 -72.21
C ASP A 390 28.49 -6.68 -71.07
N GLU A 391 27.94 -5.48 -71.29
CA GLU A 391 27.63 -4.50 -70.24
C GLU A 391 26.61 -5.05 -69.23
N ALA A 392 25.53 -5.68 -69.70
CA ALA A 392 24.55 -6.32 -68.83
C ALA A 392 25.17 -7.48 -68.00
N ARG A 393 26.05 -8.29 -68.60
CA ARG A 393 26.80 -9.35 -67.88
C ARG A 393 27.75 -8.76 -66.84
N ALA A 394 28.45 -7.68 -67.16
CA ALA A 394 29.35 -6.99 -66.24
C ALA A 394 28.59 -6.41 -65.04
N HIS A 395 27.40 -5.82 -65.27
CA HIS A 395 26.57 -5.28 -64.19
C HIS A 395 26.08 -6.39 -63.23
N VAL A 396 25.57 -7.50 -63.78
CA VAL A 396 25.12 -8.65 -62.97
C VAL A 396 26.30 -9.29 -62.22
N ALA A 397 27.48 -9.40 -62.83
CA ALA A 397 28.68 -9.91 -62.15
C ALA A 397 29.15 -9.00 -61.01
N ALA A 398 29.10 -7.67 -61.20
CA ALA A 398 29.45 -6.70 -60.17
C ALA A 398 28.45 -6.73 -59.00
N GLU A 399 27.15 -6.82 -59.27
CA GLU A 399 26.11 -6.97 -58.23
C GLU A 399 26.26 -8.28 -57.45
N LEU A 400 26.58 -9.40 -58.12
CA LEU A 400 26.80 -10.67 -57.45
C LEU A 400 28.04 -10.64 -56.53
N ALA A 401 29.14 -10.01 -56.99
CA ALA A 401 30.35 -9.83 -56.19
C ALA A 401 30.11 -8.92 -54.99
N ALA A 402 29.39 -7.81 -55.17
CA ALA A 402 29.01 -6.91 -54.08
C ALA A 402 28.11 -7.61 -53.04
N ALA A 403 27.17 -8.45 -53.48
CA ALA A 403 26.32 -9.23 -52.60
C ALA A 403 27.11 -10.31 -51.81
N GLN A 404 28.12 -10.93 -52.42
CA GLN A 404 28.99 -11.90 -51.75
C GLN A 404 29.85 -11.24 -50.66
N VAL A 405 30.51 -10.12 -50.96
CA VAL A 405 31.30 -9.37 -49.97
C VAL A 405 30.41 -8.88 -48.82
N ALA A 406 29.22 -8.36 -49.12
CA ALA A 406 28.26 -7.95 -48.08
C ALA A 406 27.78 -9.11 -47.20
N ALA A 407 27.74 -10.34 -47.70
CA ALA A 407 27.39 -11.53 -46.92
C ALA A 407 28.54 -11.98 -46.01
N GLU A 408 29.79 -11.98 -46.49
CA GLU A 408 30.97 -12.30 -45.67
C GLU A 408 31.19 -11.29 -44.54
N THR A 409 31.06 -9.98 -44.82
CA THR A 409 31.19 -8.94 -43.79
C THR A 409 30.17 -9.14 -42.66
N ARG A 410 28.88 -9.38 -43.02
CA ARG A 410 27.82 -9.65 -42.02
C ARG A 410 28.08 -10.92 -41.20
N TYR A 411 28.67 -11.95 -41.80
CA TYR A 411 29.04 -13.18 -41.08
C TYR A 411 30.19 -12.94 -40.09
N LEU A 412 31.19 -12.15 -40.48
CA LEU A 412 32.30 -11.78 -39.60
C LEU A 412 31.85 -10.86 -38.45
N GLU A 413 30.99 -9.88 -38.72
CA GLU A 413 30.38 -9.01 -37.70
C GLU A 413 29.54 -9.83 -36.71
N ALA A 414 28.65 -10.70 -37.18
CA ALA A 414 27.83 -11.56 -36.33
C ALA A 414 28.70 -12.49 -35.46
N ARG A 415 29.81 -12.99 -35.99
CA ARG A 415 30.77 -13.81 -35.25
C ARG A 415 31.51 -13.02 -34.18
N GLN A 416 31.96 -11.80 -34.47
CA GLN A 416 32.62 -10.93 -33.49
C GLN A 416 31.67 -10.55 -32.34
N ILE A 417 30.40 -10.28 -32.65
CA ILE A 417 29.36 -10.04 -31.63
C ILE A 417 29.18 -11.28 -30.75
N ALA A 418 29.05 -12.48 -31.33
CA ALA A 418 28.90 -13.72 -30.57
C ALA A 418 30.13 -14.07 -29.70
N GLU A 419 31.35 -13.77 -30.18
CA GLU A 419 32.59 -13.94 -29.39
C GLU A 419 32.69 -12.90 -28.26
N ALA A 420 32.23 -11.67 -28.47
CA ALA A 420 32.11 -10.63 -27.44
C ALA A 420 31.04 -10.98 -26.37
N GLU A 421 29.88 -11.50 -26.78
CA GLU A 421 28.84 -12.00 -25.86
C GLU A 421 29.35 -13.21 -25.05
N SER A 422 30.04 -14.15 -25.68
CA SER A 422 30.61 -15.33 -25.00
C SER A 422 31.70 -14.96 -23.98
N THR A 423 32.45 -13.89 -24.20
CA THR A 423 33.45 -13.39 -23.26
C THR A 423 32.81 -12.58 -22.14
N SER A 424 31.83 -11.73 -22.44
CA SER A 424 31.01 -11.01 -21.46
C SER A 424 30.28 -11.97 -20.50
N LEU A 425 29.62 -13.01 -21.02
CA LEU A 425 28.95 -14.03 -20.21
C LEU A 425 29.94 -14.81 -19.31
N ARG A 426 31.16 -15.08 -19.78
CA ARG A 426 32.20 -15.70 -18.94
C ARG A 426 32.66 -14.77 -17.81
N GLN A 427 32.81 -13.48 -18.09
CA GLN A 427 33.13 -12.48 -17.06
C GLN A 427 32.01 -12.34 -16.03
N GLN A 428 30.74 -12.34 -16.46
CA GLN A 428 29.57 -12.34 -15.57
C GLN A 428 29.51 -13.61 -14.69
N ILE A 429 29.74 -14.79 -15.27
CA ILE A 429 29.79 -16.05 -14.49
C ILE A 429 30.97 -16.05 -13.50
N GLN A 430 32.11 -15.47 -13.86
CA GLN A 430 33.26 -15.35 -12.96
C GLN A 430 33.00 -14.35 -11.82
N ALA A 431 32.37 -13.22 -12.12
CA ALA A 431 31.93 -12.26 -11.10
C ALA A 431 30.93 -12.92 -10.13
N LEU A 432 29.86 -13.52 -10.64
CA LEU A 432 28.85 -14.22 -9.81
C LEU A 432 29.45 -15.30 -8.91
N LYS A 433 30.51 -16.01 -9.36
CA LYS A 433 31.25 -16.96 -8.51
C LYS A 433 31.98 -16.24 -7.38
N GLN A 434 32.74 -15.19 -7.68
CA GLN A 434 33.43 -14.38 -6.67
C GLN A 434 32.43 -13.76 -5.67
N GLU A 435 31.24 -13.39 -6.12
CA GLU A 435 30.16 -12.89 -5.28
C GLU A 435 29.57 -13.96 -4.35
N CYS A 436 29.42 -15.20 -4.83
CA CYS A 436 29.01 -16.35 -4.02
C CYS A 436 30.09 -16.75 -3.01
N ASP A 437 31.36 -16.78 -3.41
CA ASP A 437 32.49 -17.12 -2.54
C ASP A 437 32.68 -16.07 -1.43
N ALA A 438 32.54 -14.77 -1.77
CA ALA A 438 32.52 -13.69 -0.78
C ALA A 438 31.30 -13.77 0.16
N GLY A 439 30.12 -14.16 -0.37
CA GLY A 439 28.91 -14.39 0.42
C GLY A 439 29.09 -15.54 1.42
N ASN A 440 29.68 -16.67 0.99
CA ASN A 440 29.97 -17.82 1.85
C ASN A 440 31.02 -17.49 2.92
N ALA A 441 32.06 -16.71 2.58
CA ALA A 441 33.05 -16.23 3.55
C ALA A 441 32.44 -15.28 4.59
N ALA A 442 31.55 -14.37 4.16
CA ALA A 442 30.83 -13.48 5.06
C ALA A 442 29.84 -14.24 5.98
N LEU A 443 29.19 -15.29 5.47
CA LEU A 443 28.34 -16.18 6.26
C LEU A 443 29.15 -16.90 7.35
N PHE A 444 30.30 -17.49 6.98
CA PHE A 444 31.18 -18.17 7.94
C PHE A 444 31.70 -17.22 9.03
N ALA A 445 32.12 -16.00 8.66
CA ALA A 445 32.55 -14.97 9.62
C ALA A 445 31.40 -14.49 10.52
N ALA A 446 30.14 -14.48 10.02
CA ALA A 446 28.98 -14.19 10.84
C ALA A 446 28.64 -15.33 11.81
N GLU A 447 28.75 -16.59 11.38
CA GLU A 447 28.60 -17.77 12.24
C GLU A 447 29.66 -17.81 13.35
N GLU A 448 30.93 -17.51 13.04
CA GLU A 448 31.99 -17.38 14.06
C GLU A 448 31.74 -16.22 15.04
N ARG A 449 31.23 -15.07 14.57
CA ARG A 449 30.84 -13.95 15.46
C ARG A 449 29.67 -14.32 16.37
N VAL A 450 28.64 -14.99 15.86
CA VAL A 450 27.52 -15.49 16.67
C VAL A 450 28.03 -16.47 17.71
N ARG A 451 28.97 -17.35 17.35
CA ARG A 451 29.61 -18.29 18.28
C ARG A 451 30.41 -17.58 19.37
N GLY A 452 31.22 -16.57 19.02
CA GLY A 452 31.96 -15.73 19.95
C GLY A 452 31.04 -15.01 20.95
N LEU A 453 30.01 -14.33 20.45
CA LEU A 453 29.03 -13.63 21.27
C LEU A 453 28.24 -14.60 22.17
N SER A 454 27.97 -15.83 21.73
CA SER A 454 27.34 -16.84 22.59
C SER A 454 28.24 -17.28 23.74
N ALA A 455 29.55 -17.45 23.49
CA ALA A 455 30.53 -17.78 24.53
C ALA A 455 30.74 -16.62 25.52
N GLU A 456 30.79 -15.37 25.05
CA GLU A 456 30.84 -14.18 25.92
C GLU A 456 29.59 -14.08 26.81
N LEU A 457 28.41 -14.42 26.29
CA LEU A 457 27.17 -14.44 27.06
C LEU A 457 27.15 -15.57 28.11
N GLU A 458 27.66 -16.76 27.77
CA GLU A 458 27.86 -17.86 28.72
C GLU A 458 28.87 -17.49 29.83
N GLU A 459 29.96 -16.78 29.49
CA GLU A 459 30.92 -16.31 30.48
C GLU A 459 30.33 -15.22 31.40
N GLN A 460 29.60 -14.24 30.84
CA GLN A 460 28.95 -13.20 31.64
C GLN A 460 27.86 -13.76 32.55
N THR A 461 27.06 -14.74 32.08
CA THR A 461 26.05 -15.40 32.92
C THR A 461 26.69 -16.26 34.02
N ALA A 462 27.79 -16.96 33.74
CA ALA A 462 28.56 -17.67 34.75
C ALA A 462 29.18 -16.73 35.79
N LEU A 463 29.68 -15.56 35.37
CA LEU A 463 30.24 -14.54 36.27
C LEU A 463 29.16 -13.88 37.13
N ALA A 464 27.98 -13.59 36.57
CA ALA A 464 26.81 -13.12 37.32
C ALA A 464 26.34 -14.14 38.36
N ALA A 465 26.32 -15.44 38.01
CA ALA A 465 25.99 -16.52 38.94
C ALA A 465 27.00 -16.63 40.10
N ARG A 466 28.30 -16.50 39.82
CA ARG A 466 29.36 -16.47 40.86
C ARG A 466 29.19 -15.29 41.82
N LEU A 467 28.96 -14.08 41.28
CA LEU A 467 28.72 -12.87 42.09
C LEU A 467 27.43 -12.97 42.93
N ALA A 468 26.40 -13.67 42.43
CA ALA A 468 25.19 -13.93 43.22
C ALA A 468 25.45 -14.87 44.41
N VAL A 469 26.22 -15.96 44.19
CA VAL A 469 26.63 -16.89 45.25
C VAL A 469 27.54 -16.18 46.28
N GLU A 470 28.46 -15.35 45.83
CA GLU A 470 29.36 -14.58 46.71
C GLU A 470 28.59 -13.59 47.58
N ARG A 471 27.67 -12.80 46.99
CA ARG A 471 26.77 -11.90 47.76
C ARG A 471 25.88 -12.65 48.75
N GLN A 472 25.43 -13.86 48.40
CA GLN A 472 24.61 -14.66 49.32
C GLN A 472 25.47 -15.27 50.46
N ALA A 473 26.73 -15.62 50.19
CA ALA A 473 27.69 -16.00 51.22
C ALA A 473 27.99 -14.81 52.17
N GLU A 474 28.25 -13.61 51.63
CA GLU A 474 28.44 -12.37 52.41
C GLU A 474 27.22 -12.05 53.28
N ALA A 475 26.00 -12.16 52.74
CA ALA A 475 24.76 -11.97 53.50
C ALA A 475 24.65 -12.96 54.68
N SER A 476 24.90 -14.26 54.43
CA SER A 476 24.87 -15.28 55.48
C SER A 476 25.96 -15.08 56.55
N ALA A 477 27.13 -14.58 56.15
CA ALA A 477 28.22 -14.24 57.07
C ALA A 477 27.87 -13.00 57.92
N ALA A 478 27.20 -12.00 57.34
CA ALA A 478 26.71 -10.83 58.06
C ALA A 478 25.61 -11.20 59.07
N GLU A 479 24.70 -12.11 58.72
CA GLU A 479 23.70 -12.66 59.65
C GLU A 479 24.34 -13.46 60.80
N ALA A 480 25.33 -14.30 60.51
CA ALA A 480 26.08 -15.04 61.54
C ALA A 480 26.87 -14.09 62.47
N ALA A 481 27.50 -13.05 61.92
CA ALA A 481 28.18 -12.03 62.70
C ALA A 481 27.22 -11.23 63.60
N ARG A 482 26.02 -10.91 63.08
CA ARG A 482 24.95 -10.25 63.84
C ARG A 482 24.44 -11.13 64.99
N ALA A 483 24.15 -12.41 64.73
CA ALA A 483 23.75 -13.35 65.77
C ALA A 483 24.83 -13.50 66.87
N THR A 484 26.11 -13.47 66.48
CA THR A 484 27.25 -13.50 67.42
C THR A 484 27.34 -12.22 68.27
N LEU A 485 27.04 -11.06 67.69
CA LEU A 485 26.98 -9.78 68.42
C LEU A 485 25.78 -9.72 69.37
N GLU A 486 24.61 -10.21 68.95
CA GLU A 486 23.41 -10.29 69.78
C GLU A 486 23.64 -11.24 70.98
N ALA A 487 24.28 -12.40 70.78
CA ALA A 487 24.67 -13.30 71.87
C ALA A 487 25.66 -12.65 72.86
N ARG A 488 26.67 -11.92 72.37
CA ARG A 488 27.59 -11.14 73.24
C ARG A 488 26.90 -10.02 74.00
N LEU A 489 25.88 -9.39 73.42
CA LEU A 489 25.06 -8.37 74.09
C LEU A 489 24.30 -8.97 75.28
N VAL A 490 23.73 -10.17 75.12
CA VAL A 490 23.10 -10.91 76.23
C VAL A 490 24.11 -11.23 77.34
N GLU A 491 25.28 -11.76 77.00
CA GLU A 491 26.35 -12.06 77.98
C GLU A 491 26.83 -10.79 78.73
N VAL A 492 26.92 -9.65 78.05
CA VAL A 492 27.25 -8.34 78.66
C VAL A 492 26.11 -7.85 79.57
N CYS A 493 24.84 -8.06 79.21
CA CYS A 493 23.71 -7.75 80.08
C CYS A 493 23.68 -8.63 81.33
N GLU A 494 23.83 -9.95 81.20
CA GLU A 494 23.87 -10.88 82.33
C GLU A 494 25.02 -10.59 83.30
N THR A 495 26.21 -10.26 82.77
CA THR A 495 27.36 -9.87 83.61
C THR A 495 27.21 -8.47 84.23
N ALA A 496 26.44 -7.57 83.61
CA ALA A 496 26.06 -6.29 84.20
C ALA A 496 25.05 -6.49 85.36
N ASP A 497 24.02 -7.31 85.17
CA ASP A 497 23.01 -7.61 86.20
C ASP A 497 23.61 -8.36 87.39
N ALA A 498 24.56 -9.26 87.15
CA ALA A 498 25.36 -9.91 88.20
C ALA A 498 26.16 -8.87 89.01
N LYS A 499 26.77 -7.88 88.35
CA LYS A 499 27.47 -6.76 89.03
C LYS A 499 26.54 -5.84 89.80
N VAL A 500 25.35 -5.52 89.25
CA VAL A 500 24.33 -4.74 89.96
C VAL A 500 23.90 -5.47 91.23
N THR A 501 23.65 -6.78 91.14
CA THR A 501 23.30 -7.64 92.28
C THR A 501 24.43 -7.67 93.33
N GLN A 502 25.68 -7.82 92.90
CA GLN A 502 26.86 -7.79 93.79
C GLN A 502 27.02 -6.42 94.48
N LEU A 503 26.81 -5.32 93.77
CA LEU A 503 26.84 -3.97 94.32
C LEU A 503 25.71 -3.74 95.33
N GLN A 504 24.50 -4.22 95.06
CA GLN A 504 23.38 -4.17 96.01
C GLN A 504 23.69 -4.94 97.31
N GLN A 505 24.23 -6.17 97.20
CA GLN A 505 24.69 -6.94 98.37
C GLN A 505 25.79 -6.19 99.14
N THR A 506 26.72 -5.54 98.45
CA THR A 506 27.79 -4.75 99.07
C THR A 506 27.25 -3.51 99.79
N VAL A 507 26.27 -2.81 99.21
CA VAL A 507 25.58 -1.68 99.85
C VAL A 507 24.81 -2.14 101.09
N GLN A 508 24.10 -3.27 101.00
CA GLN A 508 23.35 -3.83 102.13
C GLN A 508 24.28 -4.28 103.27
N ALA A 509 25.44 -4.86 102.95
CA ALA A 509 26.49 -5.16 103.92
C ALA A 509 27.01 -3.89 104.61
N ARG A 510 27.34 -2.84 103.84
CA ARG A 510 27.78 -1.54 104.39
C ARG A 510 26.72 -0.84 105.23
N GLN A 511 25.43 -0.95 104.88
CA GLN A 511 24.33 -0.46 105.72
C GLN A 511 24.26 -1.22 107.06
N SER A 512 24.49 -2.54 107.05
CA SER A 512 24.54 -3.34 108.29
C SER A 512 25.77 -3.00 109.16
N GLU A 513 26.92 -2.70 108.55
CA GLU A 513 28.10 -2.20 109.25
C GLU A 513 27.88 -0.82 109.85
N LEU A 514 27.26 0.10 109.09
CA LEU A 514 26.92 1.44 109.57
C LEU A 514 25.93 1.39 110.74
N ALA A 515 24.94 0.51 110.70
CA ALA A 515 24.02 0.27 111.82
C ALA A 515 24.73 -0.25 113.08
N ARG A 516 25.71 -1.16 112.92
CA ARG A 516 26.57 -1.62 114.04
C ARG A 516 27.48 -0.49 114.55
N ALA A 517 28.03 0.34 113.67
CA ALA A 517 28.88 1.46 114.04
C ALA A 517 28.10 2.53 114.81
N LEU A 518 26.86 2.82 114.42
CA LEU A 518 25.94 3.71 115.16
C LEU A 518 25.63 3.15 116.55
N ALA A 519 25.25 1.87 116.65
CA ALA A 519 25.02 1.21 117.95
C ALA A 519 26.28 1.17 118.84
N ALA A 520 27.48 1.07 118.24
CA ALA A 520 28.74 1.15 118.97
C ALA A 520 29.06 2.60 119.43
N LEU A 521 28.66 3.62 118.66
CA LEU A 521 28.77 5.03 119.04
C LEU A 521 27.81 5.37 120.19
N ASP A 522 26.57 4.88 120.16
CA ASP A 522 25.63 5.02 121.27
C ASP A 522 26.18 4.36 122.56
N ALA A 523 26.76 3.16 122.43
CA ALA A 523 27.42 2.48 123.55
C ALA A 523 28.69 3.20 124.05
N ALA A 524 29.41 3.91 123.18
CA ALA A 524 30.56 4.74 123.55
C ALA A 524 30.14 6.02 124.29
N ALA A 525 29.07 6.68 123.84
CA ALA A 525 28.52 7.87 124.49
C ALA A 525 28.01 7.59 125.92
N VAL A 526 27.51 6.38 126.19
CA VAL A 526 27.20 5.93 127.56
C VAL A 526 28.48 5.78 128.39
N ARG A 527 29.51 5.12 127.87
CA ARG A 527 30.80 4.92 128.58
C ARG A 527 31.56 6.22 128.84
N GLU A 528 31.47 7.20 127.96
CA GLU A 528 32.12 8.51 128.17
C GLU A 528 31.48 9.26 129.36
N LYS A 529 30.16 9.14 129.54
CA LYS A 529 29.45 9.63 130.74
C LYS A 529 29.92 8.94 132.02
N ASP A 530 30.14 7.63 131.99
CA ASP A 530 30.59 6.86 133.16
C ASP A 530 32.07 7.14 133.51
N LEU A 531 32.93 7.37 132.51
CA LEU A 531 34.36 7.64 132.72
C LEU A 531 34.64 9.07 133.22
N GLN A 532 33.80 10.05 132.86
CA GLN A 532 33.88 11.41 133.41
C GLN A 532 33.57 11.47 134.92
N ALA A 533 32.88 10.47 135.48
CA ALA A 533 32.66 10.34 136.93
C ALA A 533 33.84 9.70 137.69
N ALA A 534 34.68 8.91 137.01
CA ALA A 534 35.80 8.18 137.64
C ALA A 534 37.11 8.99 137.68
N ALA A 535 37.35 9.86 136.68
CA ALA A 535 38.61 10.61 136.55
C ALA A 535 38.85 11.66 137.66
N ALA A 536 37.82 12.05 138.42
CA ALA A 536 37.94 13.01 139.52
C ALA A 536 38.58 12.41 140.80
N ALA A 537 38.65 11.09 140.94
CA ALA A 537 39.03 10.42 142.20
C ALA A 537 40.49 9.91 142.26
N GLN A 538 41.28 10.03 141.18
CA GLN A 538 42.64 9.45 141.10
C GLN A 538 43.77 10.49 140.95
N ALA A 539 43.45 11.78 141.02
CA ALA A 539 44.42 12.87 140.84
C ALA A 539 45.23 13.24 142.11
N GLU A 540 44.93 12.64 143.27
CA GLU A 540 45.48 13.07 144.57
C GLU A 540 46.57 12.13 145.12
N ASP A 541 46.54 10.83 144.77
CA ASP A 541 47.40 9.80 145.40
C ASP A 541 48.78 9.64 144.73
N ALA A 542 48.92 10.02 143.45
CA ALA A 542 50.16 9.89 142.69
C ALA A 542 51.24 10.95 143.04
N ARG A 543 50.90 11.99 143.82
CA ARG A 543 51.84 13.05 144.22
C ARG A 543 52.81 12.65 145.34
N GLN A 544 52.64 11.48 145.96
CA GLN A 544 53.48 11.03 147.09
C GLN A 544 54.69 10.16 146.68
N ARG A 545 54.99 9.99 145.38
CA ARG A 545 56.11 9.15 144.90
C ARG A 545 57.11 9.88 144.02
N ALA A 546 57.43 11.11 144.38
CA ALA A 546 58.66 11.76 143.96
C ALA A 546 59.78 11.50 144.99
N ALA A 547 61.03 11.44 144.49
CA ALA A 547 62.30 11.40 145.22
C ALA A 547 62.75 10.08 145.89
N ALA A 548 63.54 9.30 145.13
CA ALA A 548 64.92 8.97 145.51
C ALA A 548 65.76 8.54 144.28
N GLU A 549 66.93 9.15 144.13
CA GLU A 549 68.11 8.71 143.34
C GLU A 549 68.00 8.61 141.78
N GLY A 550 68.92 9.12 140.97
CA GLY A 550 70.07 10.03 141.23
C GLY A 550 71.42 9.49 140.77
N ALA A 551 72.08 10.22 139.86
CA ALA A 551 73.40 9.97 139.27
C ALA A 551 73.49 8.82 138.21
N GLN A 552 74.28 8.93 137.14
CA GLN A 552 75.30 9.94 136.84
C GLN A 552 75.44 10.20 135.32
N ALA A 553 75.39 11.47 134.93
CA ALA A 553 75.84 11.92 133.61
C ALA A 553 77.10 12.75 133.78
N ALA A 554 78.28 12.20 133.45
CA ALA A 554 79.50 12.95 133.15
C ALA A 554 80.65 12.01 132.75
N GLN A 555 80.95 11.93 131.45
CA GLN A 555 82.30 12.21 130.93
C GLN A 555 82.29 12.20 129.40
N LYS A 556 82.05 13.40 128.87
CA LYS A 556 82.25 13.78 127.47
C LYS A 556 83.73 13.74 127.11
N ILE A 557 83.99 13.36 125.85
CA ILE A 557 84.75 14.14 124.86
C ILE A 557 85.99 14.89 125.38
N ALA A 558 87.17 14.38 125.02
CA ALA A 558 88.38 15.19 124.83
C ALA A 558 89.21 14.61 123.67
N ALA A 559 89.23 15.37 122.56
CA ALA A 559 90.37 15.65 121.66
C ALA A 559 91.39 14.51 121.41
N LEU A 560 91.52 13.93 120.21
CA LEU A 560 91.92 14.52 118.91
C LEU A 560 93.11 15.49 118.95
N GLU A 561 94.14 15.12 118.16
CA GLU A 561 95.05 16.00 117.41
C GLU A 561 96.04 16.90 118.19
N THR A 562 97.33 16.48 118.22
CA THR A 562 98.45 17.37 117.80
C THR A 562 99.74 16.60 117.44
N ASP A 563 100.36 17.06 116.34
CA ASP A 563 101.81 17.10 116.06
C ASP A 563 102.63 15.92 115.50
N LEU A 564 102.42 15.73 114.19
CA LEU A 564 103.49 15.66 113.19
C LEU A 564 104.55 16.78 113.37
N ALA A 565 105.77 16.47 113.85
CA ALA A 565 106.81 17.51 114.01
C ALA A 565 108.28 17.14 113.69
N SER A 566 108.66 15.88 113.39
CA SER A 566 110.08 15.47 113.28
C SER A 566 110.56 14.97 111.91
N ILE A 567 110.04 15.53 110.81
CA ILE A 567 110.40 15.12 109.41
C ILE A 567 111.82 15.52 108.96
N ARG A 568 112.52 16.45 109.63
CA ARG A 568 113.39 17.41 108.93
C ARG A 568 114.92 17.22 108.89
N SER A 569 115.53 16.16 109.42
CA SER A 569 116.99 16.24 109.73
C SER A 569 118.01 15.45 108.90
N ALA A 570 117.67 14.38 108.16
CA ALA A 570 118.69 13.43 107.69
C ALA A 570 118.42 12.78 106.32
N LEU A 571 118.01 13.60 105.35
CA LEU A 571 117.84 13.24 103.95
C LEU A 571 118.57 14.32 103.12
N SER A 572 119.90 14.22 103.00
CA SER A 572 120.70 15.35 102.46
C SER A 572 122.03 15.03 101.75
N GLU A 573 122.75 13.94 102.04
CA GLU A 573 124.14 13.79 101.54
C GLU A 573 124.46 12.50 100.76
N THR A 574 123.53 11.55 100.64
CA THR A 574 123.67 10.38 99.75
C THR A 574 122.75 10.43 98.53
N GLU A 575 121.86 11.42 98.46
CA GLU A 575 120.94 11.65 97.34
C GLU A 575 121.61 12.33 96.12
N GLY A 576 122.83 12.85 96.27
CA GLY A 576 123.49 13.68 95.25
C GLY A 576 124.13 12.96 94.06
N ARG A 577 124.18 11.61 94.02
CA ARG A 577 124.88 10.86 92.95
C ARG A 577 124.15 9.63 92.40
N ALA A 578 122.95 9.32 92.91
CA ALA A 578 122.05 8.31 92.34
C ALA A 578 120.81 8.92 91.65
N THR A 579 120.60 10.23 91.80
CA THR A 579 119.46 10.97 91.27
C THR A 579 119.65 11.39 89.81
N GLU A 580 120.85 11.82 89.41
CA GLU A 580 121.12 12.29 88.04
C GLU A 580 121.06 11.15 87.00
N THR A 581 121.55 9.96 87.33
CA THR A 581 121.50 8.77 86.45
C THR A 581 120.14 8.09 86.43
N LYS A 582 119.34 8.22 87.50
CA LYS A 582 117.97 7.73 87.55
C LYS A 582 116.99 8.68 86.84
N ALA A 583 117.11 9.99 87.05
CA ALA A 583 116.27 10.99 86.38
C ALA A 583 116.43 10.97 84.85
N ALA A 584 117.64 10.73 84.34
CA ALA A 584 117.87 10.58 82.90
C ALA A 584 117.18 9.35 82.30
N LEU A 585 117.11 8.24 83.04
CA LEU A 585 116.44 7.01 82.59
C LEU A 585 114.91 7.09 82.74
N ASP A 586 114.43 7.66 83.85
CA ASP A 586 112.99 7.88 84.09
C ASP A 586 112.42 8.91 83.10
N ALA A 587 113.20 9.93 82.68
CA ALA A 587 112.82 10.84 81.60
C ALA A 587 112.71 10.15 80.24
N GLN A 588 113.67 9.30 79.86
CA GLN A 588 113.59 8.53 78.61
C GLN A 588 112.45 7.50 78.61
N LEU A 589 112.09 6.95 79.76
CA LEU A 589 110.92 6.07 79.90
C LEU A 589 109.60 6.85 79.86
N ALA A 590 109.54 8.07 80.43
CA ALA A 590 108.38 8.94 80.34
C ALA A 590 108.12 9.42 78.90
N ASP A 591 109.17 9.83 78.17
CA ASP A 591 109.03 10.21 76.75
C ASP A 591 108.65 9.02 75.86
N ASN A 592 109.20 7.83 76.09
CA ASN A 592 108.76 6.62 75.37
C ASN A 592 107.32 6.21 75.70
N ALA A 593 106.89 6.33 76.97
CA ALA A 593 105.51 6.08 77.36
C ALA A 593 104.55 7.09 76.71
N ARG A 594 104.93 8.37 76.68
CA ARG A 594 104.18 9.44 76.03
C ARG A 594 104.09 9.24 74.51
N LEU A 595 105.20 8.96 73.83
CA LEU A 595 105.21 8.64 72.39
C LEU A 595 104.40 7.37 72.08
N THR A 596 104.40 6.38 72.97
CA THR A 596 103.54 5.19 72.85
C THR A 596 102.06 5.54 73.03
N GLN A 597 101.72 6.42 73.97
CA GLN A 597 100.35 6.89 74.18
C GLN A 597 99.85 7.77 73.02
N GLU A 598 100.67 8.68 72.51
CA GLU A 598 100.39 9.51 71.33
C GLU A 598 100.25 8.64 70.07
N ARG A 599 101.11 7.63 69.89
CA ARG A 599 100.98 6.65 68.79
C ARG A 599 99.71 5.82 68.92
N ASN A 600 99.38 5.33 70.12
CA ASN A 600 98.19 4.50 70.35
C ASN A 600 96.89 5.32 70.19
N ALA A 601 96.91 6.61 70.57
CA ALA A 601 95.80 7.54 70.32
C ALA A 601 95.65 7.84 68.82
N ALA A 602 96.77 8.02 68.10
CA ALA A 602 96.76 8.21 66.65
C ALA A 602 96.29 6.95 65.89
N THR A 603 96.66 5.74 66.32
CA THR A 603 96.12 4.50 65.74
C THR A 603 94.63 4.33 66.07
N ALA A 604 94.20 4.62 67.30
CA ALA A 604 92.78 4.57 67.65
C ALA A 604 91.94 5.59 66.87
N GLN A 605 92.46 6.80 66.62
CA GLN A 605 91.81 7.78 65.73
C GLN A 605 91.80 7.31 64.27
N ALA A 606 92.90 6.73 63.78
CA ALA A 606 92.96 6.18 62.42
C ALA A 606 91.99 4.99 62.23
N GLU A 607 91.87 4.11 63.22
CA GLU A 607 90.90 3.01 63.24
C GLU A 607 89.46 3.51 63.35
N ALA A 608 89.18 4.54 64.16
CA ALA A 608 87.85 5.15 64.24
C ALA A 608 87.45 5.87 62.93
N VAL A 609 88.37 6.61 62.30
CA VAL A 609 88.15 7.22 60.99
C VAL A 609 87.97 6.15 59.91
N ARG A 610 88.78 5.09 59.94
CA ARG A 610 88.65 3.96 59.02
C ARG A 610 87.32 3.22 59.18
N ALA A 611 86.89 2.94 60.41
CA ALA A 611 85.59 2.34 60.69
C ALA A 611 84.44 3.26 60.25
N GLY A 612 84.56 4.58 60.44
CA GLY A 612 83.61 5.57 59.94
C GLY A 612 83.52 5.59 58.40
N LEU A 613 84.67 5.53 57.71
CA LEU A 613 84.73 5.46 56.24
C LEU A 613 84.24 4.11 55.70
N GLU A 614 84.54 3.00 56.37
CA GLU A 614 84.05 1.67 56.02
C GLU A 614 82.52 1.57 56.23
N ALA A 615 81.98 2.19 57.28
CA ALA A 615 80.54 2.33 57.50
C ALA A 615 79.87 3.21 56.43
N GLN A 616 80.46 4.37 56.09
CA GLN A 616 79.97 5.24 55.01
C GLN A 616 80.02 4.55 53.64
N LEU A 617 81.07 3.74 53.37
CA LEU A 617 81.16 2.93 52.15
C LEU A 617 80.14 1.79 52.14
N ALA A 618 79.86 1.16 53.29
CA ALA A 618 78.81 0.15 53.39
C ALA A 618 77.43 0.76 53.17
N GLU A 619 77.15 1.94 53.75
CA GLU A 619 75.89 2.65 53.56
C GLU A 619 75.74 3.16 52.12
N ALA A 620 76.79 3.73 51.52
CA ALA A 620 76.79 4.14 50.12
C ALA A 620 76.58 2.95 49.16
N ARG A 621 77.17 1.79 49.47
CA ARG A 621 76.92 0.54 48.71
C ARG A 621 75.50 0.03 48.90
N GLN A 622 74.91 0.11 50.10
CA GLN A 622 73.51 -0.25 50.31
C GLN A 622 72.55 0.71 49.58
N ARG A 623 72.82 2.01 49.60
CA ARG A 623 72.04 3.01 48.83
C ARG A 623 72.15 2.76 47.33
N ALA A 624 73.36 2.58 46.79
CA ALA A 624 73.56 2.25 45.38
C ALA A 624 72.93 0.89 44.97
N ALA A 625 72.94 -0.11 45.86
CA ALA A 625 72.26 -1.38 45.63
C ALA A 625 70.73 -1.25 45.67
N ALA A 626 70.19 -0.42 46.57
CA ALA A 626 68.76 -0.12 46.65
C ALA A 626 68.27 0.70 45.44
N GLU A 627 69.03 1.71 45.02
CA GLU A 627 68.78 2.49 43.80
C GLU A 627 68.88 1.60 42.54
N GLY A 628 69.87 0.71 42.48
CA GLY A 628 70.01 -0.29 41.42
C GLY A 628 68.85 -1.30 41.39
N ALA A 629 68.39 -1.78 42.54
CA ALA A 629 67.22 -2.65 42.65
C ALA A 629 65.93 -1.92 42.25
N GLN A 630 65.76 -0.66 42.66
CA GLN A 630 64.61 0.17 42.28
C GLN A 630 64.63 0.52 40.78
N ALA A 631 65.80 0.73 40.19
CA ALA A 631 65.97 0.90 38.75
C ALA A 631 65.63 -0.39 38.00
N ALA A 632 66.10 -1.55 38.46
CA ALA A 632 65.77 -2.85 37.88
C ALA A 632 64.26 -3.14 37.94
N GLN A 633 63.60 -2.86 39.06
CA GLN A 633 62.14 -2.98 39.21
C GLN A 633 61.39 -2.04 38.25
N LYS A 634 61.83 -0.79 38.11
CA LYS A 634 61.27 0.16 37.13
C LYS A 634 61.47 -0.30 35.69
N ILE A 635 62.62 -0.87 35.37
CA ILE A 635 62.90 -1.42 34.03
C ILE A 635 61.96 -2.61 33.76
N SER A 636 61.82 -3.58 34.68
CA SER A 636 60.90 -4.71 34.46
C SER A 636 59.43 -4.28 34.39
N ALA A 637 59.04 -3.23 35.13
CA ALA A 637 57.70 -2.65 35.02
C ALA A 637 57.48 -2.03 33.63
N LEU A 638 58.42 -1.18 33.17
CA LEU A 638 58.37 -0.58 31.84
C LEU A 638 58.45 -1.62 30.69
N GLU A 639 59.18 -2.72 30.87
CA GLU A 639 59.19 -3.83 29.92
C GLU A 639 57.84 -4.57 29.87
N THR A 640 57.18 -4.72 31.03
CA THR A 640 55.83 -5.29 31.12
C THR A 640 54.80 -4.35 30.49
N ASP A 641 54.88 -3.05 30.76
CA ASP A 641 54.03 -2.02 30.16
C ASP A 641 54.23 -1.96 28.64
N LEU A 642 55.48 -2.03 28.14
CA LEU A 642 55.78 -2.08 26.71
C LEU A 642 55.28 -3.38 26.05
N ALA A 643 55.30 -4.52 26.74
CA ALA A 643 54.70 -5.75 26.25
C ALA A 643 53.18 -5.63 26.16
N SER A 644 52.54 -5.06 27.19
CA SER A 644 51.10 -4.77 27.21
C SER A 644 50.69 -3.82 26.09
N ILE A 645 51.42 -2.72 25.89
CA ILE A 645 51.17 -1.73 24.82
C ILE A 645 51.35 -2.37 23.43
N ARG A 646 52.32 -3.27 23.25
CA ARG A 646 52.49 -4.00 21.99
C ARG A 646 51.36 -4.99 21.72
N SER A 647 50.85 -5.68 22.74
CA SER A 647 49.66 -6.53 22.61
C SER A 647 48.44 -5.70 22.22
N ALA A 648 48.18 -4.61 22.95
CA ALA A 648 47.08 -3.70 22.67
C ALA A 648 47.17 -3.04 21.28
N LEU A 649 48.38 -2.73 20.80
CA LEU A 649 48.60 -2.22 19.44
C LEU A 649 48.30 -3.31 18.39
N SER A 650 48.79 -4.53 18.57
CA SER A 650 48.50 -5.65 17.68
C SER A 650 47.01 -5.98 17.61
N GLU A 651 46.29 -5.90 18.74
CA GLU A 651 44.83 -6.04 18.79
C GLU A 651 44.13 -4.87 18.09
N ALA A 652 44.60 -3.63 18.26
CA ALA A 652 44.03 -2.46 17.61
C ALA A 652 44.24 -2.51 16.09
N GLU A 653 45.39 -2.98 15.62
CA GLU A 653 45.66 -3.24 14.20
C GLU A 653 44.74 -4.34 13.65
N GLY A 654 44.55 -5.44 14.40
CA GLY A 654 43.57 -6.48 14.09
C GLY A 654 42.16 -5.90 13.92
N ARG A 655 41.65 -5.21 14.94
CA ARG A 655 40.32 -4.56 14.92
C ARG A 655 40.19 -3.53 13.78
N ALA A 656 41.26 -2.79 13.44
CA ALA A 656 41.26 -1.85 12.32
C ALA A 656 41.17 -2.56 10.96
N THR A 657 41.87 -3.69 10.78
CA THR A 657 41.75 -4.51 9.56
C THR A 657 40.38 -5.16 9.42
N GLU A 658 39.79 -5.67 10.51
CA GLU A 658 38.43 -6.18 10.52
C GLU A 658 37.38 -5.09 10.23
N ALA A 659 37.53 -3.91 10.83
CA ALA A 659 36.64 -2.77 10.59
C ALA A 659 36.71 -2.30 9.14
N LYS A 660 37.91 -2.33 8.53
CA LYS A 660 38.09 -2.03 7.10
C LYS A 660 37.42 -3.09 6.22
N ALA A 661 37.64 -4.38 6.50
CA ALA A 661 36.99 -5.46 5.76
C ALA A 661 35.45 -5.42 5.86
N ALA A 662 34.91 -5.05 7.04
CA ALA A 662 33.49 -4.83 7.23
C ALA A 662 32.96 -3.62 6.44
N LEU A 663 33.72 -2.52 6.39
CA LEU A 663 33.37 -1.34 5.59
C LEU A 663 33.38 -1.67 4.08
N ASP A 664 34.41 -2.37 3.59
CA ASP A 664 34.52 -2.78 2.18
C ASP A 664 33.36 -3.72 1.79
N ALA A 665 32.98 -4.65 2.67
CA ALA A 665 31.81 -5.51 2.49
C ALA A 665 30.49 -4.72 2.48
N GLN A 666 30.36 -3.71 3.34
CA GLN A 666 29.17 -2.84 3.40
C GLN A 666 29.05 -1.94 2.15
N VAL A 667 30.18 -1.45 1.62
CA VAL A 667 30.22 -0.73 0.33
C VAL A 667 29.80 -1.64 -0.82
N ALA A 668 30.29 -2.88 -0.87
CA ALA A 668 29.88 -3.87 -1.88
C ALA A 668 28.38 -4.21 -1.78
N HIS A 669 27.84 -4.36 -0.57
CA HIS A 669 26.41 -4.58 -0.35
C HIS A 669 25.55 -3.39 -0.83
N ASN A 670 25.96 -2.15 -0.49
CA ASN A 670 25.28 -0.94 -0.96
C ASN A 670 25.35 -0.77 -2.48
N ALA A 671 26.43 -1.20 -3.14
CA ALA A 671 26.53 -1.23 -4.59
C ALA A 671 25.53 -2.21 -5.22
N ARG A 672 25.38 -3.43 -4.67
CA ARG A 672 24.36 -4.40 -5.11
C ARG A 672 22.95 -3.86 -4.93
N LEU A 673 22.61 -3.32 -3.75
CA LEU A 673 21.30 -2.70 -3.51
C LEU A 673 21.00 -1.56 -4.49
N THR A 674 22.02 -0.78 -4.85
CA THR A 674 21.88 0.27 -5.88
C THR A 674 21.62 -0.32 -7.26
N GLN A 675 22.29 -1.41 -7.64
CA GLN A 675 22.08 -2.12 -8.90
C GLN A 675 20.68 -2.76 -8.97
N GLU A 676 20.23 -3.43 -7.90
CA GLU A 676 18.89 -4.00 -7.78
C GLU A 676 17.81 -2.93 -7.88
N ARG A 677 17.97 -1.81 -7.16
CA ARG A 677 17.06 -0.66 -7.25
C ARG A 677 16.99 -0.11 -8.67
N ASN A 678 18.14 0.06 -9.34
CA ASN A 678 18.20 0.59 -10.70
C ASN A 678 17.57 -0.38 -11.72
N ALA A 679 17.72 -1.70 -11.53
CA ALA A 679 17.04 -2.72 -12.32
C ALA A 679 15.51 -2.70 -12.09
N ALA A 680 15.06 -2.55 -10.84
CA ALA A 680 13.65 -2.41 -10.50
C ALA A 680 13.03 -1.14 -11.11
N THR A 681 13.73 -0.01 -11.11
CA THR A 681 13.25 1.21 -11.79
C THR A 681 13.15 1.03 -13.30
N ALA A 682 14.12 0.38 -13.94
CA ALA A 682 14.05 0.09 -15.38
C ALA A 682 12.89 -0.85 -15.74
N GLN A 683 12.61 -1.85 -14.89
CA GLN A 683 11.43 -2.72 -15.05
C GLN A 683 10.11 -1.94 -14.88
N ALA A 684 10.03 -1.04 -13.89
CA ALA A 684 8.84 -0.20 -13.68
C ALA A 684 8.60 0.75 -14.86
N GLU A 685 9.64 1.35 -15.42
CA GLU A 685 9.56 2.19 -16.63
C GLU A 685 9.11 1.39 -17.86
N ALA A 686 9.63 0.16 -18.05
CA ALA A 686 9.21 -0.72 -19.13
C ALA A 686 7.73 -1.14 -19.02
N VAL A 687 7.26 -1.48 -17.81
CA VAL A 687 5.83 -1.78 -17.54
C VAL A 687 4.97 -0.55 -17.81
N ARG A 688 5.40 0.63 -17.37
CA ARG A 688 4.69 1.89 -17.60
C ARG A 688 4.58 2.21 -19.10
N ALA A 689 5.66 2.08 -19.87
CA ALA A 689 5.64 2.27 -21.31
C ALA A 689 4.69 1.28 -22.02
N GLY A 690 4.65 0.02 -21.55
CA GLY A 690 3.69 -0.98 -22.03
C GLY A 690 2.23 -0.60 -21.76
N LEU A 691 1.92 -0.10 -20.56
CA LEU A 691 0.58 0.38 -20.20
C LEU A 691 0.17 1.65 -20.96
N GLU A 692 1.11 2.58 -21.18
CA GLU A 692 0.86 3.79 -21.98
C GLU A 692 0.59 3.44 -23.45
N ALA A 693 1.28 2.44 -24.02
CA ALA A 693 1.00 1.91 -25.35
C ALA A 693 -0.39 1.23 -25.45
N GLN A 694 -0.75 0.40 -24.45
CA GLN A 694 -2.09 -0.23 -24.38
C GLN A 694 -3.21 0.82 -24.27
N LEU A 695 -3.01 1.88 -23.48
CA LEU A 695 -3.96 2.99 -23.37
C LEU A 695 -4.09 3.78 -24.68
N ALA A 696 -2.99 3.99 -25.42
CA ALA A 696 -3.03 4.61 -26.74
C ALA A 696 -3.83 3.76 -27.75
N GLU A 697 -3.61 2.44 -27.77
CA GLU A 697 -4.35 1.52 -28.64
C GLU A 697 -5.84 1.46 -28.27
N ALA A 698 -6.17 1.37 -26.99
CA ALA A 698 -7.56 1.39 -26.51
C ALA A 698 -8.29 2.69 -26.90
N ARG A 699 -7.61 3.85 -26.82
CA ARG A 699 -8.14 5.14 -27.29
C ARG A 699 -8.39 5.16 -28.80
N GLN A 700 -7.49 4.59 -29.61
CA GLN A 700 -7.70 4.48 -31.05
C GLN A 700 -8.88 3.57 -31.41
N ARG A 701 -9.02 2.43 -30.74
CA ARG A 701 -10.18 1.52 -30.91
C ARG A 701 -11.49 2.23 -30.57
N ALA A 702 -11.57 2.89 -29.41
CA ALA A 702 -12.75 3.65 -29.01
C ALA A 702 -13.09 4.82 -29.97
N ALA A 703 -12.08 5.50 -30.51
CA ALA A 703 -12.28 6.53 -31.53
C ALA A 703 -12.84 5.96 -32.85
N ALA A 704 -12.34 4.80 -33.28
CA ALA A 704 -12.84 4.11 -34.48
C ALA A 704 -14.29 3.62 -34.31
N GLU A 705 -14.62 3.04 -33.14
CA GLU A 705 -15.99 2.63 -32.80
C GLU A 705 -16.95 3.83 -32.77
N SER A 706 -16.54 4.95 -32.16
CA SER A 706 -17.31 6.20 -32.15
C SER A 706 -17.55 6.76 -33.56
N ALA A 707 -16.53 6.76 -34.42
CA ALA A 707 -16.67 7.16 -35.82
C ALA A 707 -17.64 6.24 -36.59
N GLN A 708 -17.58 4.92 -36.36
CA GLN A 708 -18.50 3.96 -36.97
C GLN A 708 -19.94 4.14 -36.45
N ALA A 709 -20.11 4.47 -35.17
CA ALA A 709 -21.42 4.78 -34.58
C ALA A 709 -22.01 6.06 -35.19
N ALA A 710 -21.22 7.13 -35.35
CA ALA A 710 -21.64 8.37 -36.00
C ALA A 710 -22.07 8.14 -37.47
N GLN A 711 -21.34 7.32 -38.23
CA GLN A 711 -21.73 6.92 -39.58
C GLN A 711 -23.07 6.15 -39.61
N LYS A 712 -23.27 5.20 -38.68
CA LYS A 712 -24.54 4.47 -38.55
C LYS A 712 -25.70 5.40 -38.19
N ILE A 713 -25.50 6.36 -37.29
CA ILE A 713 -26.52 7.36 -36.92
C ILE A 713 -26.89 8.20 -38.15
N SER A 714 -25.92 8.75 -38.87
CA SER A 714 -26.18 9.55 -40.08
C SER A 714 -26.91 8.75 -41.18
N ALA A 715 -26.55 7.47 -41.37
CA ALA A 715 -27.25 6.58 -42.32
C ALA A 715 -28.70 6.30 -41.89
N LEU A 716 -28.96 6.12 -40.59
CA LEU A 716 -30.31 5.93 -40.04
C LEU A 716 -31.15 7.21 -40.15
N GLU A 717 -30.56 8.39 -39.93
CA GLU A 717 -31.22 9.69 -40.10
C GLU A 717 -31.61 9.94 -41.56
N ALA A 718 -30.71 9.64 -42.50
CA ALA A 718 -31.00 9.70 -43.94
C ALA A 718 -32.11 8.71 -44.34
N GLY A 719 -32.07 7.49 -43.82
CA GLY A 719 -33.13 6.49 -44.01
C GLY A 719 -34.48 6.94 -43.45
N LEU A 720 -34.49 7.55 -42.26
CA LEU A 720 -35.69 8.10 -41.62
C LEU A 720 -36.27 9.28 -42.43
N ALA A 721 -35.41 10.15 -42.98
CA ALA A 721 -35.84 11.24 -43.85
C ALA A 721 -36.47 10.70 -45.15
N GLY A 722 -35.86 9.69 -45.77
CA GLY A 722 -36.43 8.98 -46.92
C GLY A 722 -37.79 8.33 -46.61
N ALA A 723 -37.91 7.64 -45.48
CA ALA A 723 -39.16 7.03 -45.03
C ALA A 723 -40.27 8.06 -44.74
N LYS A 724 -39.93 9.21 -44.15
CA LYS A 724 -40.88 10.33 -43.95
C LYS A 724 -41.36 10.91 -45.28
N SER A 725 -40.48 11.05 -46.26
CA SER A 725 -40.84 11.52 -47.61
C SER A 725 -41.77 10.53 -48.32
N SER A 726 -41.48 9.23 -48.27
CA SER A 726 -42.33 8.21 -48.87
C SER A 726 -43.70 8.09 -48.18
N LEU A 727 -43.75 8.26 -46.85
CA LEU A 727 -45.01 8.33 -46.10
C LEU A 727 -45.85 9.56 -46.51
N ALA A 728 -45.24 10.75 -46.61
CA ALA A 728 -45.94 11.95 -47.07
C ALA A 728 -46.50 11.79 -48.50
N ALA A 729 -45.73 11.16 -49.40
CA ALA A 729 -46.18 10.85 -50.77
C ALA A 729 -47.29 9.77 -50.82
N ALA A 730 -47.33 8.84 -49.84
CA ALA A 730 -48.42 7.90 -49.68
C ALA A 730 -49.69 8.58 -49.15
N GLU A 731 -49.56 9.48 -48.16
CA GLU A 731 -50.69 10.27 -47.64
C GLU A 731 -51.30 11.20 -48.68
N THR A 732 -50.51 11.78 -49.60
CA THR A 732 -51.07 12.57 -50.71
C THR A 732 -51.80 11.69 -51.71
N ARG A 733 -51.24 10.53 -52.09
CA ARG A 733 -51.93 9.54 -52.94
C ARG A 733 -53.23 9.02 -52.32
N GLU A 734 -53.26 8.80 -51.00
CA GLU A 734 -54.49 8.38 -50.31
C GLU A 734 -55.58 9.46 -50.38
N LYS A 735 -55.21 10.75 -50.22
CA LYS A 735 -56.13 11.88 -50.37
C LYS A 735 -56.63 12.02 -51.80
N GLU A 736 -55.76 11.89 -52.79
CA GLU A 736 -56.12 11.88 -54.21
C GLU A 736 -57.09 10.75 -54.53
N LEU A 737 -56.78 9.51 -54.14
CA LEU A 737 -57.65 8.34 -54.35
C LEU A 737 -59.00 8.46 -53.65
N LYS A 738 -59.07 9.09 -52.46
CA LYS A 738 -60.33 9.39 -51.77
C LYS A 738 -61.16 10.43 -52.51
N ALA A 739 -60.55 11.53 -52.95
CA ALA A 739 -61.23 12.54 -53.76
C ALA A 739 -61.76 11.96 -55.08
N ASP A 740 -60.98 11.09 -55.74
CA ASP A 740 -61.36 10.38 -56.96
C ASP A 740 -62.52 9.39 -56.73
N ALA A 741 -62.53 8.70 -55.58
CA ALA A 741 -63.62 7.81 -55.19
C ALA A 741 -64.91 8.57 -54.83
N GLU A 742 -64.80 9.70 -54.12
CA GLU A 742 -65.92 10.59 -53.81
C GLU A 742 -66.51 11.21 -55.09
N ALA A 743 -65.68 11.64 -56.04
CA ALA A 743 -66.12 12.14 -57.34
C ALA A 743 -66.87 11.06 -58.16
N LYS A 744 -66.36 9.81 -58.18
CA LYS A 744 -67.03 8.68 -58.83
C LYS A 744 -68.35 8.31 -58.14
N ALA A 745 -68.41 8.34 -56.81
CA ALA A 745 -69.64 8.12 -56.05
C ALA A 745 -70.70 9.21 -56.32
N ALA A 746 -70.27 10.48 -56.43
CA ALA A 746 -71.14 11.60 -56.82
C ALA A 746 -71.67 11.43 -58.26
N ALA A 747 -70.81 11.02 -59.21
CA ALA A 747 -71.23 10.75 -60.58
C ALA A 747 -72.23 9.59 -60.68
N HIS A 748 -72.00 8.49 -59.95
CA HIS A 748 -72.94 7.36 -59.93
C HIS A 748 -74.27 7.70 -59.24
N THR A 749 -74.28 8.52 -58.19
CA THR A 749 -75.55 8.98 -57.59
C THR A 749 -76.31 9.93 -58.50
N GLN A 750 -75.64 10.77 -59.30
CA GLN A 750 -76.29 11.55 -60.37
C GLN A 750 -76.85 10.66 -61.48
N GLN A 751 -76.12 9.62 -61.92
CA GLN A 751 -76.60 8.65 -62.91
C GLN A 751 -77.83 7.88 -62.42
N LEU A 752 -77.83 7.44 -61.15
CA LEU A 752 -78.99 6.77 -60.54
C LEU A 752 -80.20 7.72 -60.46
N ALA A 753 -80.00 8.98 -60.09
CA ALA A 753 -81.07 9.97 -60.06
C ALA A 753 -81.66 10.26 -61.45
N ALA A 754 -80.83 10.25 -62.50
CA ALA A 754 -81.26 10.39 -63.89
C ALA A 754 -82.07 9.15 -64.36
N MET A 755 -81.54 7.94 -64.13
CA MET A 755 -82.23 6.67 -64.40
C MET A 755 -83.58 6.57 -63.68
N ASP A 756 -83.66 6.99 -62.41
CA ASP A 756 -84.93 7.07 -61.66
C ASP A 756 -85.91 8.08 -62.25
N GLY A 757 -85.41 9.17 -62.84
CA GLY A 757 -86.21 10.15 -63.58
C GLY A 757 -86.80 9.55 -64.85
N GLU A 758 -85.97 8.91 -65.67
CA GLU A 758 -86.38 8.20 -66.89
C GLU A 758 -87.38 7.08 -66.58
N LEU A 759 -87.15 6.30 -65.51
CA LEU A 759 -88.01 5.20 -65.11
C LEU A 759 -89.36 5.69 -64.55
N LYS A 760 -89.44 6.91 -63.98
CA LYS A 760 -90.70 7.57 -63.63
C LYS A 760 -91.44 8.07 -64.89
N ALA A 761 -90.72 8.64 -65.87
CA ALA A 761 -91.31 9.04 -67.15
C ALA A 761 -91.87 7.83 -67.92
N ALA A 762 -91.10 6.76 -68.08
CA ALA A 762 -91.55 5.53 -68.72
C ALA A 762 -92.76 4.88 -68.01
N LYS A 763 -92.84 4.95 -66.67
CA LYS A 763 -94.03 4.53 -65.91
C LYS A 763 -95.24 5.42 -66.15
N SER A 764 -95.05 6.74 -66.26
CA SER A 764 -96.09 7.69 -66.67
C SER A 764 -96.66 7.32 -68.05
N ASP A 765 -95.78 7.11 -69.02
CA ASP A 765 -96.16 6.88 -70.41
C ASP A 765 -96.82 5.51 -70.60
N ASN A 766 -96.36 4.50 -69.85
CA ASN A 766 -97.01 3.19 -69.80
C ASN A 766 -98.40 3.29 -69.13
N ALA A 767 -98.55 4.04 -68.04
CA ALA A 767 -99.86 4.29 -67.43
C ALA A 767 -100.82 5.07 -68.36
N LEU A 768 -100.31 5.97 -69.20
CA LEU A 768 -101.06 6.64 -70.26
C LEU A 768 -101.48 5.64 -71.35
N ALA A 769 -100.56 4.80 -71.83
CA ALA A 769 -100.83 3.76 -72.82
C ALA A 769 -101.89 2.75 -72.35
N LEU A 770 -101.82 2.31 -71.08
CA LEU A 770 -102.81 1.43 -70.47
C LEU A 770 -104.20 2.10 -70.36
N ARG A 771 -104.28 3.40 -70.06
CA ARG A 771 -105.56 4.15 -70.11
C ARG A 771 -106.12 4.22 -71.53
N LEU A 772 -105.28 4.47 -72.54
CA LEU A 772 -105.70 4.48 -73.94
C LEU A 772 -106.16 3.08 -74.40
N HIS A 773 -105.54 2.00 -73.93
CA HIS A 773 -105.99 0.64 -74.19
C HIS A 773 -107.36 0.36 -73.54
N ALA A 774 -107.53 0.71 -72.26
CA ALA A 774 -108.80 0.55 -71.54
C ALA A 774 -109.94 1.37 -72.17
N MET A 775 -109.64 2.56 -72.69
CA MET A 775 -110.62 3.39 -73.42
C MET A 775 -111.01 2.73 -74.75
N ARG A 776 -110.04 2.23 -75.52
CA ARG A 776 -110.32 1.45 -76.75
C ARG A 776 -111.17 0.22 -76.47
N GLU A 777 -110.92 -0.52 -75.39
CA GLU A 777 -111.75 -1.66 -74.98
C GLU A 777 -113.17 -1.25 -74.60
N ALA A 778 -113.34 -0.11 -73.92
CA ALA A 778 -114.65 0.41 -73.57
C ALA A 778 -115.46 0.78 -74.82
N ASP A 779 -114.85 1.49 -75.77
CA ASP A 779 -115.45 1.82 -77.07
C ASP A 779 -115.82 0.56 -77.87
N LEU A 780 -114.96 -0.48 -77.84
CA LEU A 780 -115.22 -1.76 -78.49
C LEU A 780 -116.42 -2.49 -77.86
N ARG A 781 -116.54 -2.49 -76.53
CA ARG A 781 -117.69 -3.06 -75.81
C ARG A 781 -118.98 -2.28 -76.10
N ASP A 782 -118.93 -0.96 -76.19
CA ASP A 782 -120.11 -0.15 -76.56
C ASP A 782 -120.53 -0.42 -78.02
N LEU A 783 -119.58 -0.54 -78.95
CA LEU A 783 -119.87 -0.95 -80.33
C LEU A 783 -120.52 -2.34 -80.40
N GLN A 784 -120.01 -3.31 -79.63
CA GLN A 784 -120.58 -4.66 -79.53
C GLN A 784 -122.01 -4.62 -78.95
N SER A 785 -122.26 -3.82 -77.92
CA SER A 785 -123.59 -3.60 -77.34
C SER A 785 -124.58 -3.02 -78.35
N ARG A 786 -124.18 -1.95 -79.08
CA ARG A 786 -125.00 -1.36 -80.14
C ARG A 786 -125.27 -2.34 -81.29
N TYR A 787 -124.27 -3.16 -81.65
CA TYR A 787 -124.44 -4.19 -82.67
C TYR A 787 -125.42 -5.29 -82.24
N ALA A 788 -125.36 -5.74 -80.98
CA ALA A 788 -126.32 -6.68 -80.41
C ALA A 788 -127.75 -6.11 -80.40
N HIS A 789 -127.93 -4.85 -80.01
CA HIS A 789 -129.23 -4.17 -80.09
C HIS A 789 -129.76 -4.04 -81.52
N LEU A 790 -128.90 -3.76 -82.50
CA LEU A 790 -129.28 -3.76 -83.92
C LEU A 790 -129.67 -5.15 -84.42
N LEU A 791 -129.00 -6.20 -83.93
CA LEU A 791 -129.34 -7.59 -84.26
C LEU A 791 -130.72 -7.96 -83.71
N GLU A 792 -131.00 -7.66 -82.43
CA GLU A 792 -132.34 -7.85 -81.85
C GLU A 792 -133.43 -7.08 -82.62
N ALA A 793 -133.14 -5.84 -83.03
CA ALA A 793 -134.10 -5.03 -83.80
C ALA A 793 -134.39 -5.67 -85.17
N LYS A 794 -133.37 -6.21 -85.84
CA LYS A 794 -133.51 -6.97 -87.09
C LYS A 794 -134.30 -8.25 -86.88
N GLU A 795 -134.04 -9.02 -85.82
CA GLU A 795 -134.81 -10.24 -85.50
C GLU A 795 -136.28 -9.92 -85.20
N LYS A 796 -136.56 -8.84 -84.45
CA LYS A 796 -137.93 -8.35 -84.20
C LYS A 796 -138.62 -7.93 -85.52
N GLN A 797 -137.90 -7.30 -86.44
CA GLN A 797 -138.42 -6.96 -87.79
C GLN A 797 -138.67 -8.22 -88.64
N GLU A 798 -137.77 -9.20 -88.64
CA GLU A 798 -137.97 -10.47 -89.35
C GLU A 798 -139.14 -11.29 -88.77
N MET A 799 -139.32 -11.26 -87.45
CA MET A 799 -140.46 -11.91 -86.79
C MET A 799 -141.78 -11.21 -87.11
N LEU A 800 -141.78 -9.87 -87.23
CA LEU A 800 -142.92 -9.10 -87.75
C LEU A 800 -143.21 -9.42 -89.21
N LEU A 801 -142.18 -9.50 -90.07
CA LEU A 801 -142.32 -9.90 -91.47
C LEU A 801 -142.94 -11.30 -91.58
N ARG A 802 -142.42 -12.30 -90.85
CA ARG A 802 -143.01 -13.66 -90.82
C ARG A 802 -144.48 -13.67 -90.40
N ARG A 803 -144.87 -12.89 -89.38
CA ARG A 803 -146.28 -12.72 -88.98
C ARG A 803 -147.13 -12.07 -90.07
N LEU A 804 -146.57 -11.12 -90.81
CA LEU A 804 -147.26 -10.41 -91.88
C LEU A 804 -147.43 -11.31 -93.12
N THR A 805 -146.42 -12.13 -93.46
CA THR A 805 -146.52 -13.18 -94.48
C THR A 805 -147.58 -14.21 -94.12
N GLN A 806 -147.60 -14.73 -92.87
CA GLN A 806 -148.64 -15.65 -92.42
C GLN A 806 -150.05 -15.04 -92.52
N ARG A 807 -150.23 -13.78 -92.13
CA ARG A 807 -151.53 -13.09 -92.26
C ARG A 807 -151.95 -12.89 -93.72
N LEU A 808 -151.02 -12.62 -94.63
CA LEU A 808 -151.30 -12.52 -96.07
C LEU A 808 -151.66 -13.88 -96.67
N THR A 809 -151.04 -14.98 -96.24
CA THR A 809 -151.42 -16.35 -96.67
C THR A 809 -152.83 -16.71 -96.22
N VAL A 810 -153.21 -16.37 -94.98
CA VAL A 810 -154.58 -16.56 -94.48
C VAL A 810 -155.58 -15.65 -95.22
N ALA A 811 -155.22 -14.40 -95.53
CA ALA A 811 -156.08 -13.49 -96.30
C ALA A 811 -156.32 -13.99 -97.73
N ALA A 812 -155.30 -14.56 -98.38
CA ALA A 812 -155.42 -15.18 -99.71
C ALA A 812 -156.33 -16.42 -99.69
N GLN A 813 -156.33 -17.20 -98.61
CA GLN A 813 -157.24 -18.34 -98.43
C GLN A 813 -158.68 -17.90 -98.09
N TYR A 814 -158.86 -16.80 -97.37
CA TYR A 814 -160.18 -16.22 -97.07
C TYR A 814 -160.85 -15.60 -98.30
N MET A 815 -160.10 -15.03 -99.25
CA MET A 815 -160.68 -14.46 -100.47
C MET A 815 -161.29 -15.50 -101.42
N TYR A 816 -161.00 -16.80 -101.24
CA TYR A 816 -161.54 -17.89 -102.07
C TYR A 816 -162.77 -18.58 -101.44
N GLN A 817 -163.25 -18.13 -100.28
CA GLN A 817 -164.32 -18.80 -99.51
C GLN A 817 -165.45 -17.88 -99.04
N ILE A 818 -165.49 -16.62 -99.51
CA ILE A 818 -166.62 -15.69 -99.27
C ILE A 818 -167.20 -15.21 -100.62
N GLU A 819 -167.45 -16.17 -101.50
CA GLU A 819 -168.56 -16.12 -102.47
C GLU A 819 -169.84 -16.67 -101.79
N ALA A 820 -170.27 -16.08 -100.67
CA ALA A 820 -171.57 -16.33 -100.04
C ALA A 820 -171.91 -15.26 -98.99
N ASP A 821 -173.12 -14.72 -99.08
CA ASP A 821 -173.76 -13.77 -98.15
C ASP A 821 -174.58 -14.55 -97.07
N PRO A 822 -175.15 -13.97 -96.00
CA PRO A 822 -174.74 -12.84 -95.13
C PRO A 822 -174.74 -13.21 -93.60
N THR A 823 -174.53 -12.20 -92.72
CA THR A 823 -175.11 -12.01 -91.34
C THR A 823 -174.22 -12.01 -90.05
N GLN A 824 -174.22 -10.84 -89.38
CA GLN A 824 -174.33 -10.50 -87.94
C GLN A 824 -173.25 -10.82 -86.84
N GLY A 825 -172.74 -9.75 -86.22
CA GLY A 825 -172.54 -9.53 -84.75
C GLY A 825 -171.34 -10.18 -84.02
N THR A 826 -170.90 -9.79 -82.80
CA THR A 826 -170.98 -8.55 -81.96
C THR A 826 -170.08 -8.72 -80.69
N PHE A 827 -169.74 -7.63 -79.95
CA PHE A 827 -169.27 -7.60 -78.52
C PHE A 827 -167.85 -8.18 -78.15
N ARG A 828 -167.15 -7.86 -77.03
CA ARG A 828 -167.03 -6.69 -76.10
C ARG A 828 -165.88 -6.94 -75.06
N ASN A 829 -165.43 -5.89 -74.33
CA ASN A 829 -164.76 -5.92 -72.98
C ASN A 829 -163.34 -6.55 -72.86
N ALA A 830 -162.50 -6.28 -71.82
CA ALA A 830 -162.33 -5.15 -70.88
C ALA A 830 -160.99 -5.23 -70.08
N ILE A 831 -160.64 -4.15 -69.37
CA ILE A 831 -159.47 -3.87 -68.49
C ILE A 831 -159.58 -4.64 -67.14
N PRO A 832 -158.50 -5.16 -66.46
CA PRO A 832 -157.73 -4.47 -65.36
C PRO A 832 -156.24 -4.95 -65.19
N SER A 833 -155.38 -4.56 -64.23
CA SER A 833 -155.06 -3.28 -63.50
C SER A 833 -153.75 -3.37 -62.66
N GLU A 834 -153.18 -2.21 -62.26
CA GLU A 834 -152.53 -1.88 -60.95
C GLU A 834 -151.11 -2.36 -60.43
N THR A 835 -150.36 -1.36 -59.88
CA THR A 835 -149.45 -1.38 -58.67
C THR A 835 -148.08 -2.09 -58.71
N ARG A 836 -147.03 -1.79 -57.89
CA ARG A 836 -146.74 -0.79 -56.80
C ARG A 836 -145.22 -0.71 -56.45
N GLU A 837 -144.79 0.37 -55.75
CA GLU A 837 -143.72 0.52 -54.70
C GLU A 837 -142.32 -0.16 -54.86
N GLY A 838 -141.19 0.21 -54.22
CA GLY A 838 -140.75 1.24 -53.25
C GLY A 838 -139.20 1.10 -53.09
N GLU A 839 -138.41 2.17 -52.93
CA GLU A 839 -137.93 2.79 -51.67
C GLU A 839 -136.49 2.40 -51.20
N ASP A 840 -135.82 3.38 -50.57
CA ASP A 840 -134.68 3.31 -49.62
C ASP A 840 -133.25 2.83 -49.99
N ALA A 841 -132.14 3.24 -49.32
CA ALA A 841 -131.80 4.48 -48.56
C ALA A 841 -130.31 4.43 -48.05
N VAL A 842 -129.88 5.50 -47.34
CA VAL A 842 -128.84 5.57 -46.26
C VAL A 842 -127.39 6.00 -46.59
N VAL A 843 -126.97 7.10 -45.93
CA VAL A 843 -125.66 7.81 -46.08
C VAL A 843 -125.12 8.36 -44.73
N PRO A 844 -123.94 7.89 -44.25
CA PRO A 844 -123.12 8.76 -43.39
C PRO A 844 -121.56 8.63 -43.53
N ARG A 845 -120.95 9.58 -44.28
CA ARG A 845 -120.11 10.68 -43.74
C ARG A 845 -118.76 10.44 -43.00
N LYS A 846 -117.90 11.49 -43.13
CA LYS A 846 -116.99 12.11 -42.11
C LYS A 846 -115.65 11.38 -41.81
N ARG A 847 -114.52 12.04 -41.48
CA ARG A 847 -114.08 13.48 -41.45
C ARG A 847 -112.58 13.56 -41.05
N VAL A 848 -111.89 14.68 -41.35
CA VAL A 848 -110.66 15.20 -40.64
C VAL A 848 -109.39 14.31 -40.77
N GLY A 849 -108.14 14.78 -40.76
CA GLY A 849 -107.53 16.12 -40.70
C GLY A 849 -105.99 15.98 -40.85
N ARG A 850 -105.26 16.93 -41.45
CA ARG A 850 -104.74 18.19 -40.87
C ARG A 850 -103.41 18.02 -40.09
N LYS A 851 -102.35 18.71 -40.56
CA LYS A 851 -100.99 18.90 -39.96
C LYS A 851 -100.07 17.65 -40.01
N GLY A 852 -98.75 17.75 -40.20
CA GLY A 852 -97.90 18.88 -40.57
C GLY A 852 -96.77 19.19 -39.57
N LYS A 853 -95.63 19.66 -40.11
CA LYS A 853 -94.51 20.39 -39.47
C LYS A 853 -93.47 19.62 -38.61
N PHE A 854 -92.21 19.87 -39.00
CA PHE A 854 -91.11 20.51 -38.21
C PHE A 854 -89.89 19.71 -37.69
N ARG A 855 -88.71 20.18 -38.15
CA ARG A 855 -87.49 20.61 -37.42
C ARG A 855 -86.69 19.66 -36.49
N GLY A 856 -85.37 19.87 -36.53
CA GLY A 856 -84.42 19.67 -35.41
C GLY A 856 -83.28 18.71 -35.78
N ALA A 857 -81.99 19.06 -36.02
CA ALA A 857 -81.07 20.16 -35.65
C ALA A 857 -80.11 19.84 -34.48
N LEU A 858 -78.92 20.47 -34.52
CA LEU A 858 -77.70 20.33 -33.69
C LEU A 858 -76.85 19.07 -34.04
N ALA A 859 -75.53 19.11 -34.25
CA ALA A 859 -74.40 19.89 -33.67
C ALA A 859 -74.04 19.42 -32.24
N ASP A 860 -72.79 19.42 -31.75
CA ASP A 860 -71.52 20.00 -32.20
C ASP A 860 -70.32 19.37 -31.40
N LYS A 861 -69.06 19.51 -31.87
CA LYS A 861 -67.78 19.42 -31.09
C LYS A 861 -67.48 18.12 -30.27
N THR A 862 -66.26 17.76 -29.82
CA THR A 862 -64.83 18.15 -30.00
C THR A 862 -63.99 16.93 -29.54
N ALA A 863 -63.02 16.40 -30.29
CA ALA A 863 -61.62 16.86 -30.48
C ALA A 863 -60.58 16.38 -29.43
N LYS A 864 -59.48 15.81 -29.97
CA LYS A 864 -58.10 15.70 -29.43
C LYS A 864 -57.82 15.00 -28.09
N ARG A 865 -56.91 14.01 -28.16
CA ARG A 865 -55.56 14.11 -27.57
C ARG A 865 -54.56 13.20 -28.30
N ARG A 866 -53.53 13.82 -28.89
CA ARG A 866 -52.13 13.41 -28.73
C ARG A 866 -51.56 14.35 -27.66
#